data_AF-A0A937VCE0-F1
#
_entry.id   AF-A0A937VCE0-F1
#
_cell.length_a   1.000
_cell.length_b   1.000
_cell.length_c   1.000
_cell.angle_alpha   90.00
_cell.angle_beta   90.00
_cell.angle_gamma   90.00
#
_symmetry.space_group_name_H-M   'P 1'
#
loop_
_entity.id
_entity.type
_entity.pdbx_description
1 polymer ?
#
loop_
_entity_poly.entity_id
_entity_poly.type
_entity_poly.pdbx_seq_one_letter_code
_entity_poly.pdbx_strand_id
1 'polypeptide(L)'
;MTEDNAFSELRRFLVDGLPTLGALADLPRHDLVELLLPEDMATSLGTSGFLRLALTPETAKATAEATYLAYGSDLLDRLIALARSGEHVGRWYVTGLAQPVKNLRQELTRRVKFPNAWLNPSIQQDELQYHYAVAFWFRVVYLSHEKREALHSIALDLHTGRRVNLPALLLETLDQEGNPTTAVAPFWTPATASTPLDLAAALTLAQERAAILLQHDLADTLSTASQRAARRLEEAQARLHVFYDDLSKTLERRRQRAEDEERGAALAAKLEAVQAERQKKLAEAEEQHRLRVTLRLVAAALIARPMMTTQVYVENRFAKVALPIAWDPVAKDLSLPVCQVCGQATDRLHLCASGHLVCPDDALHCSACTRELCRSCGVATCVVCHQPLCSRHQMVCPTCGQITCQEHQEQCHKPVPAPVEAAKPKPKVEEEKLPAPKPAPKPLPKPPAKPSKPAPKPAAPSYPHLETFQQTPGYRKSLPMEISNQIYWFQQELQAHPQDYASLQDPLAQSVRQATSEEALYRLLPRLPDGPHIDLWARQLASLGSEAIRRLLRDMDRLEDTLSLSTICISLSTLDKKALPVLLAALPTTSIFTRSLMEIVLGQWPAGQGVPQVGDEMWAFYEIVKNYRKGLNADFHLSALIGMVNWQHPRVEEALAHVLEGKPNQDMLEALRLMAFSGKETLAVALARFLLRSPGDWETPARYALAYIFYRYGQQMLSALPADRDWRGDLMKLAPLSTYYWGWQR
;
A
#
# COMPACT_ATOMS: atom_id res chain seq x y z
N MET A 1 -13.86 16.56 -24.29
CA MET A 1 -13.32 15.19 -24.43
C MET A 1 -13.63 14.74 -25.84
N THR A 2 -12.66 14.18 -26.55
CA THR A 2 -12.92 13.48 -27.82
C THR A 2 -13.71 12.20 -27.53
N GLU A 3 -14.54 11.74 -28.46
CA GLU A 3 -15.32 10.51 -28.30
C GLU A 3 -14.43 9.32 -27.95
N ASP A 4 -13.24 9.24 -28.55
CA ASP A 4 -12.21 8.22 -28.25
C ASP A 4 -11.80 8.17 -26.77
N ASN A 5 -11.72 9.31 -26.10
CA ASN A 5 -11.33 9.34 -24.69
C ASN A 5 -12.46 8.84 -23.78
N ALA A 6 -13.71 9.11 -24.16
CA ALA A 6 -14.89 8.65 -23.44
C ALA A 6 -15.05 7.12 -23.56
N PHE A 7 -14.77 6.55 -24.74
CA PHE A 7 -14.76 5.09 -24.93
C PHE A 7 -13.68 4.40 -24.11
N SER A 8 -12.48 4.97 -24.08
CA SER A 8 -11.36 4.43 -23.30
C SER A 8 -11.69 4.39 -21.80
N GLU A 9 -12.27 5.46 -21.26
CA GLU A 9 -12.66 5.54 -19.85
C GLU A 9 -13.78 4.56 -19.49
N LEU A 10 -14.82 4.45 -20.33
CA LEU A 10 -15.92 3.52 -20.10
C LEU A 10 -15.44 2.07 -20.15
N ARG A 11 -14.63 1.72 -21.15
CA ARG A 11 -14.02 0.39 -21.26
C ARG A 11 -13.19 0.07 -20.02
N ARG A 12 -12.34 1.00 -19.60
CA ARG A 12 -11.51 0.84 -18.41
C ARG A 12 -12.35 0.62 -17.14
N PHE A 13 -13.43 1.36 -16.98
CA PHE A 13 -14.36 1.16 -15.86
C PHE A 13 -14.96 -0.25 -15.84
N LEU A 14 -15.37 -0.78 -16.99
CA LEU A 14 -15.97 -2.13 -17.07
C LEU A 14 -14.94 -3.23 -16.85
N VAL A 15 -13.74 -3.08 -17.42
CA VAL A 15 -12.72 -4.13 -17.48
C VAL A 15 -11.85 -4.14 -16.24
N ASP A 16 -11.46 -2.97 -15.74
CA ASP A 16 -10.60 -2.87 -14.55
C ASP A 16 -11.44 -2.70 -13.28
N GLY A 17 -12.56 -1.98 -13.38
CA GLY A 17 -13.35 -1.57 -12.23
C GLY A 17 -14.31 -2.64 -11.72
N LEU A 18 -15.12 -3.24 -12.59
CA LEU A 18 -16.11 -4.23 -12.15
C LEU A 18 -15.50 -5.51 -11.59
N PRO A 19 -14.34 -6.00 -12.07
CA PRO A 19 -13.70 -7.14 -11.43
C PRO A 19 -13.27 -6.90 -9.98
N THR A 20 -13.03 -5.65 -9.59
CA THR A 20 -12.78 -5.31 -8.18
C THR A 20 -14.00 -5.55 -7.28
N LEU A 21 -15.20 -5.70 -7.87
CA LEU A 21 -16.45 -6.02 -7.19
C LEU A 21 -16.81 -7.52 -7.30
N GLY A 22 -15.93 -8.34 -7.87
CA GLY A 22 -16.17 -9.78 -8.07
C GLY A 22 -16.75 -10.16 -9.43
N ALA A 23 -16.93 -9.21 -10.35
CA ALA A 23 -17.29 -9.54 -11.73
C ALA A 23 -16.11 -10.16 -12.50
N LEU A 24 -16.38 -10.93 -13.54
CA LEU A 24 -15.37 -11.29 -14.53
C LEU A 24 -15.67 -10.53 -15.82
N ALA A 25 -14.67 -9.88 -16.38
CA ALA A 25 -14.79 -9.12 -17.62
C ALA A 25 -13.87 -9.73 -18.68
N ASP A 26 -14.42 -9.97 -19.86
CA ASP A 26 -13.66 -10.36 -21.06
C ASP A 26 -13.89 -9.37 -22.20
N LEU A 27 -12.90 -9.23 -23.07
CA LEU A 27 -12.84 -8.29 -24.17
C LEU A 27 -12.67 -9.05 -25.49
N PRO A 28 -13.73 -9.70 -26.01
CA PRO A 28 -13.64 -10.40 -27.29
C PRO A 28 -13.31 -9.45 -28.46
N ARG A 29 -13.70 -8.16 -28.35
CA ARG A 29 -13.39 -7.10 -29.33
C ARG A 29 -13.15 -5.76 -28.62
N HIS A 30 -12.60 -4.79 -29.34
CA HIS A 30 -12.26 -3.47 -28.78
C HIS A 30 -13.48 -2.71 -28.21
N ASP A 31 -14.67 -2.96 -28.77
CA ASP A 31 -15.92 -2.26 -28.49
C ASP A 31 -17.04 -3.20 -27.98
N LEU A 32 -16.68 -4.43 -27.57
CA LEU A 32 -17.59 -5.40 -26.96
C LEU A 32 -16.96 -5.93 -25.67
N VAL A 33 -17.67 -5.79 -24.56
CA VAL A 33 -17.28 -6.32 -23.25
C VAL A 33 -18.29 -7.39 -22.83
N GLU A 34 -17.80 -8.57 -22.47
CA GLU A 34 -18.61 -9.61 -21.85
C GLU A 34 -18.38 -9.59 -20.34
N LEU A 35 -19.44 -9.53 -19.56
CA LEU A 35 -19.39 -9.51 -18.10
C LEU A 35 -20.12 -10.73 -17.54
N LEU A 36 -19.45 -11.45 -16.64
CA LEU A 36 -20.06 -12.42 -15.76
C LEU A 36 -20.16 -11.80 -14.37
N LEU A 37 -21.39 -11.56 -13.92
CA LEU A 37 -21.71 -10.94 -12.65
C LEU A 37 -22.07 -12.02 -11.61
N PRO A 38 -21.59 -11.89 -10.37
CA PRO A 38 -22.15 -12.57 -9.21
C PRO A 38 -23.68 -12.41 -9.11
N GLU A 39 -24.36 -13.41 -8.55
CA GLU A 39 -25.83 -13.46 -8.51
C GLU A 39 -26.45 -12.29 -7.74
N ASP A 40 -25.80 -11.84 -6.67
CA ASP A 40 -26.16 -10.66 -5.89
C ASP A 40 -26.03 -9.36 -6.71
N MET A 41 -24.93 -9.19 -7.45
CA MET A 41 -24.74 -8.07 -8.36
C MET A 41 -25.78 -8.08 -9.49
N ALA A 42 -26.00 -9.23 -10.13
CA ALA A 42 -26.98 -9.39 -11.20
C ALA A 42 -28.39 -9.05 -10.72
N THR A 43 -28.76 -9.50 -9.52
CA THR A 43 -30.04 -9.20 -8.88
C THR A 43 -30.18 -7.70 -8.58
N SER A 44 -29.14 -7.07 -8.02
CA SER A 44 -29.15 -5.63 -7.73
C SER A 44 -29.23 -4.78 -9.00
N LEU A 45 -28.65 -5.24 -10.11
CA LEU A 45 -28.70 -4.56 -11.39
C LEU A 45 -30.00 -4.86 -12.15
N GLY A 46 -30.76 -5.87 -11.75
CA GLY A 46 -31.96 -6.34 -12.46
C GLY A 46 -31.61 -6.90 -13.84
N THR A 47 -30.51 -7.63 -13.93
CA THR A 47 -29.99 -8.20 -15.17
C THR A 47 -29.71 -9.70 -15.02
N SER A 48 -29.40 -10.38 -16.13
CA SER A 48 -28.82 -11.73 -16.08
C SER A 48 -27.41 -11.71 -15.50
N GLY A 49 -26.97 -12.86 -14.97
CA GLY A 49 -25.59 -13.07 -14.52
C GLY A 49 -24.55 -12.96 -15.64
N PHE A 50 -24.96 -13.04 -16.90
CA PHE A 50 -24.09 -12.80 -18.06
C PHE A 50 -24.62 -11.62 -18.89
N LEU A 51 -23.76 -10.66 -19.21
CA LEU A 51 -24.08 -9.46 -19.97
C LEU A 51 -23.11 -9.27 -21.14
N ARG A 52 -23.63 -8.91 -22.31
CA ARG A 52 -22.86 -8.43 -23.45
C ARG A 52 -23.08 -6.93 -23.61
N LEU A 53 -22.03 -6.14 -23.48
CA LEU A 53 -22.09 -4.67 -23.52
C LEU A 53 -21.35 -4.16 -24.75
N ALA A 54 -22.09 -3.58 -25.69
CA ALA A 54 -21.53 -2.91 -26.86
C ALA A 54 -21.28 -1.44 -26.54
N LEU A 55 -20.04 -0.98 -26.75
CA LEU A 55 -19.65 0.41 -26.51
C LEU A 55 -20.03 1.32 -27.69
N THR A 56 -20.26 0.77 -28.88
CA THR A 56 -20.67 1.52 -30.08
C THR A 56 -22.06 1.10 -30.59
N PRO A 57 -22.84 2.01 -31.20
CA PRO A 57 -24.14 1.68 -31.78
C PRO A 57 -24.06 0.62 -32.89
N GLU A 58 -22.98 0.62 -33.66
CA GLU A 58 -22.74 -0.33 -34.75
C GLU A 58 -22.57 -1.75 -34.20
N THR A 59 -21.78 -1.91 -33.14
CA THR A 59 -21.54 -3.23 -32.52
C THR A 59 -22.75 -3.74 -31.75
N ALA A 60 -23.57 -2.84 -31.19
CA ALA A 60 -24.86 -3.21 -30.61
C ALA A 60 -25.84 -3.76 -31.66
N LYS A 61 -25.83 -3.23 -32.89
CA LYS A 61 -26.65 -3.74 -34.00
C LYS A 61 -26.10 -5.04 -34.59
N ALA A 62 -24.77 -5.18 -34.63
CA ALA A 62 -24.10 -6.33 -35.23
C ALA A 62 -24.07 -7.57 -34.33
N THR A 63 -24.15 -7.40 -33.01
CA THR A 63 -24.00 -8.47 -32.03
C THR A 63 -25.35 -8.79 -31.39
N ALA A 64 -25.85 -10.00 -31.59
CA ALA A 64 -27.09 -10.45 -30.96
C ALA A 64 -26.97 -10.38 -29.42
N GLU A 65 -28.04 -9.91 -28.76
CA GLU A 65 -28.15 -9.79 -27.29
C GLU A 65 -27.19 -8.78 -26.64
N ALA A 66 -26.43 -8.00 -27.42
CA ALA A 66 -25.59 -6.95 -26.87
C ALA A 66 -26.43 -5.72 -26.50
N THR A 67 -26.29 -5.25 -25.26
CA THR A 67 -26.89 -4.00 -24.79
C THR A 67 -25.95 -2.84 -25.11
N TYR A 68 -26.44 -1.83 -25.82
CA TYR A 68 -25.67 -0.62 -26.06
C TYR A 68 -25.46 0.14 -24.75
N LEU A 69 -24.20 0.37 -24.37
CA LEU A 69 -23.84 1.08 -23.15
C LEU A 69 -23.23 2.45 -23.51
N ALA A 70 -23.90 3.52 -23.10
CA ALA A 70 -23.44 4.89 -23.26
C ALA A 70 -23.63 5.70 -21.97
N TYR A 71 -22.99 6.87 -21.89
CA TYR A 71 -23.22 7.83 -20.82
C TYR A 71 -24.70 8.23 -20.76
N GLY A 72 -25.30 8.11 -19.57
CA GLY A 72 -26.72 8.35 -19.36
C GLY A 72 -27.63 7.14 -19.64
N SER A 73 -27.07 5.96 -19.90
CA SER A 73 -27.85 4.71 -19.90
C SER A 73 -28.16 4.25 -18.46
N ASP A 74 -29.39 3.82 -18.21
CA ASP A 74 -29.84 3.35 -16.90
C ASP A 74 -28.99 2.18 -16.35
N LEU A 75 -28.46 1.34 -17.25
CA LEU A 75 -27.57 0.25 -16.86
C LEU A 75 -26.22 0.78 -16.36
N LEU A 76 -25.64 1.76 -17.07
CA LEU A 76 -24.38 2.37 -16.63
C LEU A 76 -24.56 3.11 -15.30
N ASP A 77 -25.66 3.84 -15.12
CA ASP A 77 -25.94 4.54 -13.86
C ASP A 77 -26.11 3.56 -12.70
N ARG A 78 -26.74 2.40 -12.92
CA ARG A 78 -26.83 1.32 -11.93
C ARG A 78 -25.46 0.68 -11.64
N LEU A 79 -24.63 0.44 -12.65
CA LEU A 79 -23.25 -0.05 -12.47
C LEU A 79 -22.40 0.94 -11.68
N ILE A 80 -22.52 2.24 -11.97
CA ILE A 80 -21.83 3.30 -11.23
C ILE A 80 -22.36 3.39 -9.80
N ALA A 81 -23.67 3.25 -9.59
CA ALA A 81 -24.27 3.24 -8.26
C ALA A 81 -23.80 2.04 -7.45
N LEU A 82 -23.75 0.85 -8.07
CA LEU A 82 -23.24 -0.38 -7.48
C LEU A 82 -21.78 -0.20 -7.08
N ALA A 83 -20.94 0.28 -8.01
CA ALA A 83 -19.55 0.60 -7.72
C ALA A 83 -19.44 1.56 -6.53
N ARG A 84 -20.24 2.63 -6.49
CA ARG A 84 -20.24 3.59 -5.37
C ARG A 84 -20.78 3.08 -4.04
N SER A 85 -21.58 2.02 -4.07
CA SER A 85 -22.24 1.46 -2.88
C SER A 85 -21.30 0.57 -2.06
N GLY A 86 -20.29 0.00 -2.72
CA GLY A 86 -19.26 -0.78 -2.06
C GLY A 86 -18.32 0.10 -1.26
N GLU A 87 -17.87 -0.43 -0.13
CA GLU A 87 -16.73 0.13 0.57
C GLU A 87 -15.46 -0.33 -0.14
N HIS A 88 -14.72 0.63 -0.66
CA HIS A 88 -13.52 0.33 -1.43
C HIS A 88 -12.32 0.21 -0.50
N VAL A 89 -12.29 -0.85 0.30
CA VAL A 89 -11.12 -1.23 1.09
C VAL A 89 -10.43 -2.41 0.41
N GLY A 90 -9.23 -2.16 -0.10
CA GLY A 90 -8.41 -3.19 -0.75
C GLY A 90 -7.19 -3.55 0.08
N ARG A 91 -6.73 -4.79 -0.04
CA ARG A 91 -5.36 -5.16 0.34
C ARG A 91 -4.63 -5.59 -0.91
N TRP A 92 -3.50 -4.95 -1.18
CA TRP A 92 -2.71 -5.19 -2.37
C TRP A 92 -1.29 -5.62 -2.00
N TYR A 93 -0.68 -6.41 -2.86
CA TYR A 93 0.70 -6.84 -2.73
C TYR A 93 1.47 -6.40 -3.95
N VAL A 94 2.68 -5.89 -3.73
CA VAL A 94 3.59 -5.65 -4.85
C VAL A 94 4.39 -6.93 -5.08
N THR A 95 4.09 -7.61 -6.18
CA THR A 95 4.77 -8.83 -6.66
C THR A 95 5.82 -8.48 -7.72
N GLY A 96 6.62 -9.46 -8.14
CA GLY A 96 7.47 -9.31 -9.34
C GLY A 96 8.66 -8.35 -9.23
N LEU A 97 9.21 -8.12 -8.03
CA LEU A 97 10.36 -7.23 -7.88
C LEU A 97 11.57 -7.64 -8.73
N ALA A 98 12.18 -6.65 -9.38
CA ALA A 98 13.51 -6.77 -9.95
C ALA A 98 14.58 -6.98 -8.85
N GLN A 99 15.68 -7.61 -9.24
CA GLN A 99 16.78 -7.98 -8.35
C GLN A 99 17.26 -6.84 -7.43
N PRO A 100 17.74 -7.18 -6.22
CA PRO A 100 18.24 -6.21 -5.24
C PRO A 100 19.28 -5.27 -5.85
N VAL A 101 19.22 -3.98 -5.47
CA VAL A 101 20.17 -2.98 -5.96
C VAL A 101 21.55 -3.26 -5.38
N LYS A 102 22.48 -3.62 -6.26
CA LYS A 102 23.91 -3.63 -5.94
C LYS A 102 24.32 -2.20 -5.57
N ASN A 103 24.90 -2.02 -4.38
CA ASN A 103 25.41 -0.74 -3.85
C ASN A 103 24.40 0.20 -3.17
N LEU A 104 23.43 -0.31 -2.41
CA LEU A 104 22.54 0.53 -1.57
C LEU A 104 23.31 1.56 -0.71
N ARG A 105 24.48 1.18 -0.19
CA ARG A 105 25.39 2.07 0.53
C ARG A 105 25.84 3.29 -0.28
N GLN A 106 26.22 3.11 -1.53
CA GLN A 106 26.69 4.22 -2.36
C GLN A 106 25.55 5.19 -2.65
N GLU A 107 24.35 4.66 -2.89
CA GLU A 107 23.14 5.47 -3.05
C GLU A 107 22.82 6.27 -1.80
N LEU A 108 22.92 5.65 -0.61
CA LEU A 108 22.76 6.34 0.65
C LEU A 108 23.76 7.49 0.81
N THR A 109 25.06 7.22 0.71
CA THR A 109 26.10 8.24 0.90
C THR A 109 25.98 9.38 -0.12
N ARG A 110 25.47 9.06 -1.32
CA ARG A 110 25.22 10.06 -2.37
C ARG A 110 24.02 10.94 -2.05
N ARG A 111 22.93 10.34 -1.54
CA ARG A 111 21.63 11.02 -1.36
C ARG A 111 21.49 11.67 0.00
N VAL A 112 22.01 11.07 1.06
CA VAL A 112 21.86 11.57 2.43
C VAL A 112 23.19 12.08 2.95
N LYS A 113 23.21 13.34 3.37
CA LYS A 113 24.38 14.03 3.91
C LYS A 113 24.25 14.19 5.42
N PHE A 114 25.35 13.97 6.11
CA PHE A 114 25.49 14.20 7.54
C PHE A 114 26.56 15.28 7.79
N PRO A 115 26.20 16.57 7.90
CA PRO A 115 27.21 17.64 7.94
C PRO A 115 28.16 17.57 9.16
N ASN A 116 27.69 17.01 10.28
CA ASN A 116 28.40 16.98 11.56
C ASN A 116 28.77 15.55 12.02
N ALA A 117 28.51 14.55 11.19
CA ALA A 117 28.66 13.14 11.52
C ALA A 117 29.14 12.36 10.30
N TRP A 118 29.67 11.17 10.51
CA TRP A 118 30.03 10.27 9.42
C TRP A 118 29.24 8.98 9.50
N LEU A 119 29.06 8.36 8.33
CA LEU A 119 28.41 7.08 8.19
C LEU A 119 29.44 5.96 8.45
N ASN A 120 29.25 5.17 9.49
CA ASN A 120 30.07 4.00 9.76
C ASN A 120 29.54 2.81 8.94
N PRO A 121 30.39 2.18 8.11
CA PRO A 121 29.97 1.17 7.15
C PRO A 121 29.79 -0.25 7.69
N SER A 122 29.71 -0.41 9.02
CA SER A 122 29.35 -1.69 9.64
C SER A 122 27.86 -1.98 9.38
N ILE A 123 27.59 -2.44 8.16
CA ILE A 123 26.27 -2.83 7.70
C ILE A 123 25.96 -4.22 8.27
N GLN A 124 24.83 -4.33 8.96
CA GLN A 124 24.20 -5.62 9.19
C GLN A 124 23.53 -6.08 7.90
N GLN A 125 23.47 -7.40 7.67
CA GLN A 125 22.99 -8.01 6.41
C GLN A 125 21.73 -7.33 5.87
N ASP A 126 21.68 -7.08 4.57
CA ASP A 126 20.50 -6.52 3.91
C ASP A 126 19.34 -7.52 4.06
N GLU A 127 18.27 -7.09 4.73
CA GLU A 127 17.08 -7.89 4.94
C GLU A 127 15.97 -7.40 4.02
N LEU A 128 15.34 -8.31 3.30
CA LEU A 128 14.11 -8.02 2.57
C LEU A 128 12.95 -8.12 3.55
N GLN A 129 12.31 -6.98 3.84
CA GLN A 129 11.18 -6.87 4.76
C GLN A 129 9.98 -6.26 4.04
N TYR A 130 8.77 -6.73 4.34
CA TYR A 130 7.57 -6.10 3.83
C TYR A 130 7.23 -4.87 4.66
N HIS A 131 7.17 -3.71 4.02
CA HIS A 131 6.56 -2.53 4.60
C HIS A 131 5.11 -2.43 4.14
N TYR A 132 4.26 -1.96 5.04
CA TYR A 132 2.89 -1.59 4.73
C TYR A 132 2.82 -0.10 4.42
N ALA A 133 2.15 0.23 3.33
CA ALA A 133 1.67 1.56 3.04
C ALA A 133 0.13 1.56 3.02
N VAL A 134 -0.50 2.67 3.37
CA VAL A 134 -1.93 2.88 3.18
C VAL A 134 -2.14 3.98 2.16
N ALA A 135 -2.96 3.72 1.15
CA ALA A 135 -3.39 4.71 0.17
C ALA A 135 -4.82 5.12 0.47
N PHE A 136 -5.10 6.41 0.50
CA PHE A 136 -6.44 6.98 0.67
C PHE A 136 -6.82 7.76 -0.57
N TRP A 137 -8.04 7.56 -1.07
CA TRP A 137 -8.60 8.35 -2.16
C TRP A 137 -9.79 9.17 -1.66
N PHE A 138 -9.67 10.48 -1.78
CA PHE A 138 -10.67 11.45 -1.35
C PHE A 138 -11.34 12.07 -2.56
N ARG A 139 -12.67 12.03 -2.59
CA ARG A 139 -13.46 12.88 -3.49
C ARG A 139 -13.58 14.26 -2.86
N VAL A 140 -13.09 15.25 -3.60
CA VAL A 140 -13.12 16.66 -3.22
C VAL A 140 -14.14 17.36 -4.11
N VAL A 141 -15.20 17.87 -3.51
CA VAL A 141 -16.24 18.62 -4.22
C VAL A 141 -16.13 20.09 -3.84
N TYR A 142 -15.82 20.92 -4.82
CA TYR A 142 -15.83 22.38 -4.71
C TYR A 142 -17.21 22.86 -5.17
N LEU A 143 -18.00 23.38 -4.24
CA LEU A 143 -19.30 23.96 -4.49
C LEU A 143 -19.19 25.49 -4.41
N SER A 144 -19.51 26.13 -5.52
CA SER A 144 -19.79 27.56 -5.60
C SER A 144 -20.97 27.70 -6.58
N HIS A 145 -21.07 28.81 -7.31
CA HIS A 145 -21.93 28.88 -8.50
C HIS A 145 -21.62 27.81 -9.56
N GLU A 146 -20.44 27.20 -9.51
CA GLU A 146 -20.04 26.04 -10.31
C GLU A 146 -19.66 24.89 -9.36
N LYS A 147 -20.12 23.67 -9.68
CA LYS A 147 -19.72 22.44 -9.00
C LYS A 147 -18.51 21.85 -9.73
N ARG A 148 -17.42 21.64 -9.01
CA ARG A 148 -16.25 20.89 -9.52
C ARG A 148 -15.94 19.73 -8.62
N GLU A 149 -15.56 18.61 -9.22
CA GLU A 149 -15.17 17.41 -8.50
C GLU A 149 -13.74 17.03 -8.89
N ALA A 150 -12.97 16.59 -7.92
CA ALA A 150 -11.62 16.06 -8.11
C ALA A 150 -11.41 14.84 -7.20
N LEU A 151 -10.56 13.92 -7.65
CA LEU A 151 -10.08 12.82 -6.81
C LEU A 151 -8.65 13.15 -6.37
N HIS A 152 -8.41 13.09 -5.06
CA HIS A 152 -7.10 13.32 -4.47
C HIS A 152 -6.64 12.06 -3.75
N SER A 153 -5.43 11.60 -4.06
CA SER A 153 -4.84 10.42 -3.41
C SER A 153 -3.71 10.80 -2.47
N ILE A 154 -3.74 10.29 -1.25
CA ILE A 154 -2.66 10.41 -0.27
C ILE A 154 -2.23 9.00 0.12
N ALA A 155 -0.95 8.66 -0.10
CA ALA A 155 -0.41 7.39 0.34
C ALA A 155 0.65 7.59 1.42
N LEU A 156 0.64 6.74 2.43
CA LEU A 156 1.48 6.83 3.61
C LEU A 156 2.13 5.50 3.94
N ASP A 157 3.42 5.48 4.19
CA ASP A 157 4.13 4.34 4.74
C ASP A 157 3.79 4.23 6.23
N LEU A 158 3.25 3.08 6.66
CA LEU A 158 2.80 2.86 8.03
C LEU A 158 3.95 2.67 9.03
N HIS A 159 5.16 2.35 8.56
CA HIS A 159 6.33 2.22 9.44
C HIS A 159 6.94 3.59 9.75
N THR A 160 6.86 4.52 8.80
CA THR A 160 7.54 5.83 8.89
C THR A 160 6.58 7.02 9.00
N GLY A 161 5.28 6.81 8.77
CA GLY A 161 4.25 7.86 8.71
C GLY A 161 4.41 8.82 7.52
N ARG A 162 5.19 8.43 6.51
CA ARG A 162 5.61 9.32 5.42
C ARG A 162 4.75 9.21 4.20
N ARG A 163 4.64 10.32 3.46
CA ARG A 163 4.08 10.28 2.11
C ARG A 163 4.88 9.35 1.22
N VAL A 164 4.19 8.38 0.65
CA VAL A 164 4.69 7.52 -0.41
C VAL A 164 4.17 8.09 -1.72
N ASN A 165 5.07 8.33 -2.66
CA ASN A 165 4.65 8.47 -4.04
C ASN A 165 4.40 7.07 -4.55
N LEU A 166 3.13 6.68 -4.69
CA LEU A 166 2.80 5.47 -5.44
C LEU A 166 3.04 5.82 -6.91
N PRO A 167 4.10 5.33 -7.57
CA PRO A 167 4.27 5.58 -8.99
C PRO A 167 3.05 5.04 -9.74
N ALA A 168 2.71 5.65 -10.89
CA ALA A 168 1.68 5.11 -11.78
C ALA A 168 1.96 3.65 -12.16
N LEU A 169 3.25 3.29 -12.26
CA LEU A 169 3.73 1.92 -12.48
C LEU A 169 3.27 0.95 -11.37
N LEU A 170 3.10 1.43 -10.13
CA LEU A 170 2.63 0.57 -9.03
C LEU A 170 1.20 0.12 -9.34
N LEU A 171 0.31 0.99 -9.82
CA LEU A 171 -1.05 0.62 -10.21
C LEU A 171 -1.08 -0.46 -11.32
N GLU A 172 -0.05 -0.52 -12.16
CA GLU A 172 0.08 -1.54 -13.21
C GLU A 172 0.68 -2.85 -12.69
N THR A 173 1.47 -2.83 -11.61
CA THR A 173 2.11 -4.01 -10.99
C THR A 173 1.40 -4.48 -9.72
N LEU A 174 0.26 -3.89 -9.38
CA LEU A 174 -0.54 -4.31 -8.25
C LEU A 174 -1.43 -5.45 -8.72
N ASP A 175 -1.01 -6.67 -8.42
CA ASP A 175 -1.92 -7.80 -8.47
C ASP A 175 -2.95 -7.62 -7.34
N GLN A 176 -4.21 -7.45 -7.75
CA GLN A 176 -5.31 -7.49 -6.80
C GLN A 176 -5.56 -8.95 -6.41
N GLU A 177 -5.47 -9.27 -5.13
CA GLU A 177 -6.13 -10.48 -4.61
C GLU A 177 -7.63 -10.22 -4.59
N GLY A 178 -8.29 -10.49 -5.72
CA GLY A 178 -9.74 -10.40 -5.87
C GLY A 178 -10.51 -11.56 -5.23
N ASN A 179 -9.88 -12.41 -4.41
CA ASN A 179 -10.63 -13.42 -3.68
C ASN A 179 -9.94 -13.82 -2.36
N PRO A 180 -10.51 -13.49 -1.18
CA PRO A 180 -9.95 -13.90 0.11
C PRO A 180 -9.89 -15.43 0.32
N THR A 181 -10.47 -16.23 -0.59
CA THR A 181 -10.52 -17.69 -0.49
C THR A 181 -9.39 -18.43 -1.23
N THR A 182 -8.64 -17.79 -2.13
CA THR A 182 -7.60 -18.46 -2.95
C THR A 182 -6.25 -17.76 -2.97
N ALA A 183 -6.07 -16.70 -2.17
CA ALA A 183 -4.81 -16.02 -1.96
C ALA A 183 -3.78 -16.99 -1.34
N VAL A 184 -3.00 -17.66 -2.19
CA VAL A 184 -1.75 -18.30 -1.79
C VAL A 184 -0.89 -17.17 -1.24
N ALA A 185 -0.81 -17.07 0.10
CA ALA A 185 0.06 -16.13 0.78
C ALA A 185 1.40 -16.14 0.04
N PRO A 186 1.94 -14.97 -0.37
CA PRO A 186 3.14 -14.95 -1.18
C PRO A 186 4.19 -15.83 -0.50
N PHE A 187 4.83 -16.72 -1.27
CA PHE A 187 5.81 -17.72 -0.82
C PHE A 187 6.97 -17.13 0.04
N TRP A 188 7.04 -15.80 0.11
CA TRP A 188 7.94 -14.98 0.90
C TRP A 188 7.27 -14.43 2.17
N THR A 189 6.59 -15.24 2.99
CA THR A 189 6.31 -14.84 4.38
C THR A 189 7.59 -15.03 5.19
N PRO A 190 8.30 -13.96 5.60
CA PRO A 190 9.50 -14.13 6.42
C PRO A 190 9.05 -14.70 7.77
N ALA A 191 9.59 -15.84 8.18
CA ALA A 191 9.29 -16.50 9.45
C ALA A 191 9.78 -15.69 10.69
N THR A 192 10.31 -14.50 10.50
CA THR A 192 10.95 -13.67 11.53
C THR A 192 10.54 -12.22 11.34
N ALA A 193 9.30 -11.89 11.68
CA ALA A 193 8.85 -10.51 11.75
C ALA A 193 9.68 -9.77 12.82
N SER A 194 10.44 -8.77 12.37
CA SER A 194 10.76 -7.58 13.14
C SER A 194 9.49 -7.06 13.83
N THR A 195 9.65 -6.50 15.04
CA THR A 195 8.59 -6.02 15.97
C THR A 195 7.18 -5.89 15.37
N PRO A 196 6.16 -6.56 15.93
CA PRO A 196 4.81 -6.49 15.40
C PRO A 196 4.36 -5.03 15.33
N LEU A 197 4.14 -4.54 14.11
CA LEU A 197 3.55 -3.23 13.89
C LEU A 197 2.13 -3.27 14.45
N ASP A 198 1.84 -2.42 15.44
CA ASP A 198 0.46 -2.16 15.86
C ASP A 198 -0.25 -1.44 14.71
N LEU A 199 -0.89 -2.24 13.85
CA LEU A 199 -1.54 -1.76 12.64
C LEU A 199 -2.65 -0.76 12.97
N ALA A 200 -3.36 -0.93 14.09
CA ALA A 200 -4.44 -0.03 14.48
C ALA A 200 -3.91 1.35 14.88
N ALA A 201 -2.86 1.38 15.70
CA ALA A 201 -2.18 2.64 16.06
C ALA A 201 -1.56 3.31 14.83
N ALA A 202 -0.91 2.53 13.96
CA ALA A 202 -0.28 3.04 12.75
C ALA A 202 -1.30 3.64 11.76
N LEU A 203 -2.46 2.98 11.58
CA LEU A 203 -3.53 3.48 10.73
C LEU A 203 -4.16 4.76 11.29
N THR A 204 -4.35 4.85 12.61
CA THR A 204 -4.87 6.07 13.26
C THR A 204 -3.94 7.25 12.99
N LEU A 205 -2.64 7.06 13.20
CA LEU A 205 -1.64 8.08 12.90
C LEU A 205 -1.62 8.44 11.41
N ALA A 206 -1.73 7.44 10.53
CA ALA A 206 -1.76 7.66 9.09
C ALA A 206 -2.99 8.47 8.66
N GLN A 207 -4.16 8.24 9.24
CA GLN A 207 -5.37 9.02 8.95
C GLN A 207 -5.21 10.49 9.36
N GLU A 208 -4.72 10.76 10.57
CA GLU A 208 -4.46 12.12 11.03
C GLU A 208 -3.45 12.83 10.11
N ARG A 209 -2.38 12.12 9.74
CA ARG A 209 -1.36 12.64 8.83
C ARG A 209 -1.90 12.88 7.43
N ALA A 210 -2.77 12.00 6.92
CA ALA A 210 -3.40 12.14 5.61
C ALA A 210 -4.28 13.39 5.55
N ALA A 211 -5.02 13.70 6.62
CA ALA A 211 -5.81 14.92 6.70
C ALA A 211 -4.95 16.20 6.63
N ILE A 212 -3.80 16.22 7.32
CA ILE A 212 -2.85 17.34 7.28
C ILE A 212 -2.26 17.50 5.87
N LEU A 213 -1.82 16.41 5.26
CA LEU A 213 -1.23 16.43 3.92
C LEU A 213 -2.25 16.81 2.86
N LEU A 214 -3.50 16.35 2.98
CA LEU A 214 -4.59 16.74 2.09
C LEU A 214 -4.87 18.24 2.19
N GLN A 215 -4.88 18.82 3.40
CA GLN A 215 -5.03 20.27 3.56
C GLN A 215 -3.90 21.05 2.89
N HIS A 216 -2.66 20.56 3.02
CA HIS A 216 -1.49 21.16 2.39
C HIS A 216 -1.58 21.09 0.85
N ASP A 217 -1.87 19.91 0.29
CA ASP A 217 -2.00 19.70 -1.16
C ASP A 217 -3.12 20.54 -1.77
N LEU A 218 -4.20 20.74 -1.02
CA LEU A 218 -5.34 21.53 -1.45
C LEU A 218 -5.13 23.04 -1.27
N ALA A 219 -4.12 23.49 -0.52
CA ALA A 219 -3.97 24.90 -0.15
C ALA A 219 -3.94 25.84 -1.37
N ASP A 220 -3.11 25.54 -2.36
CA ASP A 220 -2.99 26.36 -3.58
C ASP A 220 -4.26 26.32 -4.44
N THR A 221 -4.87 25.14 -4.55
CA THR A 221 -6.11 24.94 -5.30
C THR A 221 -7.28 25.69 -4.64
N LEU A 222 -7.36 25.65 -3.31
CA LEU A 222 -8.36 26.36 -2.51
C LEU A 222 -8.16 27.87 -2.57
N SER A 223 -6.91 28.35 -2.49
CA SER A 223 -6.59 29.76 -2.65
C SER A 223 -7.03 30.27 -4.02
N THR A 224 -6.69 29.52 -5.08
CA THR A 224 -7.09 29.85 -6.45
C THR A 224 -8.60 29.81 -6.65
N ALA A 225 -9.29 28.80 -6.12
CA ALA A 225 -10.75 28.68 -6.19
C ALA A 225 -11.46 29.81 -5.43
N SER A 226 -10.94 30.16 -4.25
CA SER A 226 -11.45 31.26 -3.42
C SER A 226 -11.30 32.61 -4.13
N GLN A 227 -10.12 32.90 -4.70
CA GLN A 227 -9.89 34.13 -5.48
C GLN A 227 -10.83 34.23 -6.69
N ARG A 228 -11.05 33.12 -7.41
CA ARG A 228 -12.01 33.09 -8.53
C ARG A 228 -13.45 33.32 -8.07
N ALA A 229 -13.85 32.73 -6.95
CA ALA A 229 -15.18 32.90 -6.38
C ALA A 229 -15.41 34.35 -5.92
N ALA A 230 -14.44 34.94 -5.22
CA ALA A 230 -14.47 36.33 -4.78
C ALA A 230 -14.60 37.31 -5.96
N ARG A 231 -13.78 37.13 -7.01
CA ARG A 231 -13.89 37.96 -8.22
C ARG A 231 -15.26 37.85 -8.89
N ARG A 232 -15.82 36.64 -9.00
CA ARG A 232 -17.15 36.43 -9.59
C ARG A 232 -18.25 37.08 -8.74
N LEU A 233 -18.10 37.06 -7.41
CA LEU A 233 -18.99 37.76 -6.49
C LEU A 233 -18.94 39.27 -6.69
N GLU A 234 -17.74 39.87 -6.76
CA GLU A 234 -17.56 41.30 -7.01
C GLU A 234 -18.22 41.73 -8.33
N GLU A 235 -18.01 40.97 -9.40
CA GLU A 235 -18.65 41.21 -10.70
C GLU A 235 -20.18 41.10 -10.63
N ALA A 236 -20.72 40.14 -9.87
CA ALA A 236 -22.15 39.98 -9.68
C ALA A 236 -22.76 41.12 -8.85
N GLN A 237 -22.13 41.51 -7.75
CA GLN A 237 -22.55 42.63 -6.91
C GLN A 237 -22.52 43.95 -7.70
N ALA A 238 -21.47 44.19 -8.49
CA ALA A 238 -21.38 45.38 -9.35
C ALA A 238 -22.54 45.45 -10.36
N ARG A 239 -22.89 44.32 -11.01
CA ARG A 239 -24.06 44.25 -11.92
C ARG A 239 -25.37 44.54 -11.20
N LEU A 240 -25.58 43.96 -10.01
CA LEU A 240 -26.79 44.18 -9.22
C LEU A 240 -26.90 45.64 -8.77
N HIS A 241 -25.81 46.25 -8.31
CA HIS A 241 -25.77 47.66 -7.93
C HIS A 241 -26.16 48.58 -9.08
N VAL A 242 -25.55 48.43 -10.26
CA VAL A 242 -25.89 49.24 -11.44
C VAL A 242 -27.38 49.12 -11.78
N PHE A 243 -27.92 47.90 -11.81
CA PHE A 243 -29.32 47.66 -12.14
C PHE A 243 -30.29 48.31 -11.14
N TYR A 244 -30.11 48.06 -9.84
CA TYR A 244 -31.00 48.57 -8.81
C TYR A 244 -30.85 50.08 -8.57
N ASP A 245 -29.66 50.65 -8.79
CA ASP A 245 -29.44 52.09 -8.71
C ASP A 245 -30.17 52.82 -9.85
N ASP A 246 -30.11 52.30 -11.09
CA ASP A 246 -30.83 52.87 -12.24
C ASP A 246 -32.35 52.76 -12.07
N LEU A 247 -32.83 51.64 -11.52
CA LEU A 247 -34.25 51.45 -11.18
C LEU A 247 -34.71 52.43 -10.09
N SER A 248 -33.93 52.56 -9.01
CA SER A 248 -34.23 53.49 -7.90
C SER A 248 -34.23 54.94 -8.37
N LYS A 249 -33.23 55.36 -9.17
CA LYS A 249 -33.20 56.71 -9.78
C LYS A 249 -34.42 56.97 -10.66
N THR A 250 -34.89 55.96 -11.40
CA THR A 250 -36.07 56.09 -12.27
C THR A 250 -37.35 56.27 -11.44
N LEU A 251 -37.51 55.51 -10.36
CA LEU A 251 -38.64 55.64 -9.45
C LEU A 251 -38.60 56.97 -8.70
N GLU A 252 -37.43 57.41 -8.24
CA GLU A 252 -37.25 58.68 -7.54
C GLU A 252 -37.58 59.88 -8.44
N ARG A 253 -37.13 59.87 -9.70
CA ARG A 253 -37.52 60.88 -10.69
C ARG A 253 -39.03 60.90 -10.96
N ARG A 254 -39.71 59.75 -10.90
CA ARG A 254 -41.17 59.69 -11.05
C ARG A 254 -41.86 60.21 -9.80
N ARG A 255 -41.31 59.95 -8.61
CA ARG A 255 -41.82 60.43 -7.32
C ARG A 255 -41.77 61.95 -7.25
N GLN A 256 -40.64 62.54 -7.64
CA GLN A 256 -40.45 64.00 -7.70
C GLN A 256 -41.39 64.72 -8.68
N ARG A 257 -41.95 64.02 -9.67
CA ARG A 257 -42.91 64.57 -10.64
C ARG A 257 -44.37 64.26 -10.30
N ALA A 258 -44.63 63.51 -9.23
CA ALA A 258 -45.99 63.22 -8.80
C ALA A 258 -46.52 64.42 -8.01
N GLU A 259 -47.56 65.08 -8.54
CA GLU A 259 -48.23 66.20 -7.86
C GLU A 259 -49.22 65.70 -6.79
N ASP A 260 -49.72 64.47 -6.96
CA ASP A 260 -50.64 63.80 -6.05
C ASP A 260 -49.88 63.06 -4.93
N GLU A 261 -50.27 63.34 -3.69
CA GLU A 261 -49.70 62.77 -2.48
C GLU A 261 -49.89 61.24 -2.43
N GLU A 262 -51.04 60.72 -2.88
CA GLU A 262 -51.32 59.28 -2.90
C GLU A 262 -50.36 58.57 -3.86
N ARG A 263 -50.14 59.17 -5.03
CA ARG A 263 -49.18 58.68 -6.03
C ARG A 263 -47.74 58.77 -5.55
N GLY A 264 -47.39 59.82 -4.81
CA GLY A 264 -46.09 60.00 -4.17
C GLY A 264 -45.81 58.89 -3.13
N ALA A 265 -46.78 58.61 -2.26
CA ALA A 265 -46.70 57.55 -1.25
C ALA A 265 -46.56 56.16 -1.90
N ALA A 266 -47.34 55.87 -2.94
CA ALA A 266 -47.24 54.61 -3.68
C ALA A 266 -45.86 54.39 -4.34
N LEU A 267 -45.21 55.48 -4.79
CA LEU A 267 -43.85 55.41 -5.35
C LEU A 267 -42.77 55.24 -4.27
N ALA A 268 -42.96 55.84 -3.09
CA ALA A 268 -42.09 55.62 -1.93
C ALA A 268 -42.13 54.16 -1.46
N ALA A 269 -43.32 53.58 -1.32
CA ALA A 269 -43.47 52.16 -0.99
C ALA A 269 -42.80 51.23 -2.03
N LYS A 270 -42.86 51.59 -3.32
CA LYS A 270 -42.15 50.86 -4.38
C LYS A 270 -40.62 50.99 -4.27
N LEU A 271 -40.10 52.14 -3.87
CA LEU A 271 -38.67 52.33 -3.63
C LEU A 271 -38.17 51.46 -2.49
N GLU A 272 -38.91 51.40 -1.37
CA GLU A 272 -38.59 50.54 -0.23
C GLU A 272 -38.61 49.05 -0.64
N ALA A 273 -39.63 48.63 -1.39
CA ALA A 273 -39.70 47.27 -1.92
C ALA A 273 -38.50 46.93 -2.84
N VAL A 274 -38.09 47.86 -3.71
CA VAL A 274 -36.90 47.70 -4.58
C VAL A 274 -35.61 47.61 -3.76
N GLN A 275 -35.48 48.36 -2.67
CA GLN A 275 -34.32 48.29 -1.78
C GLN A 275 -34.26 46.95 -1.03
N ALA A 276 -35.40 46.48 -0.51
CA ALA A 276 -35.48 45.17 0.12
C ALA A 276 -35.14 44.04 -0.86
N GLU A 277 -35.62 44.12 -2.12
CA GLU A 277 -35.29 43.15 -3.16
C GLU A 277 -33.79 43.17 -3.51
N ARG A 278 -33.19 44.37 -3.60
CA ARG A 278 -31.74 44.53 -3.81
C ARG A 278 -30.95 43.81 -2.71
N GLN A 279 -31.27 44.04 -1.44
CA GLN A 279 -30.59 43.40 -0.32
C GLN A 279 -30.72 41.87 -0.38
N LYS A 280 -31.92 41.37 -0.67
CA LYS A 280 -32.16 39.94 -0.87
C LYS A 280 -31.30 39.36 -2.00
N LYS A 281 -31.18 40.06 -3.13
CA LYS A 281 -30.37 39.61 -4.27
C LYS A 281 -28.87 39.66 -4.02
N LEU A 282 -28.40 40.63 -3.24
CA LEU A 282 -27.01 40.67 -2.80
C LEU A 282 -26.68 39.48 -1.89
N ALA A 283 -27.54 39.20 -0.91
CA ALA A 283 -27.38 38.02 -0.04
C ALA A 283 -27.44 36.70 -0.82
N GLU A 284 -28.33 36.59 -1.81
CA GLU A 284 -28.41 35.42 -2.71
C GLU A 284 -27.13 35.26 -3.53
N ALA A 285 -26.55 36.36 -4.04
CA ALA A 285 -25.29 36.33 -4.78
C ALA A 285 -24.10 35.95 -3.89
N GLU A 286 -24.04 36.46 -2.67
CA GLU A 286 -23.03 36.10 -1.67
C GLU A 286 -23.10 34.60 -1.34
N GLU A 287 -24.30 34.07 -1.10
CA GLU A 287 -24.47 32.65 -0.80
C GLU A 287 -24.16 31.77 -2.01
N GLN A 288 -24.58 32.16 -3.21
CA GLN A 288 -24.28 31.43 -4.45
C GLN A 288 -22.78 31.38 -4.76
N HIS A 289 -22.02 32.43 -4.43
CA HIS A 289 -20.58 32.48 -4.68
C HIS A 289 -19.73 32.04 -3.48
N ARG A 290 -20.33 31.70 -2.34
CA ARG A 290 -19.61 31.14 -1.19
C ARG A 290 -19.00 29.79 -1.57
N LEU A 291 -17.67 29.71 -1.52
CA LEU A 291 -16.96 28.45 -1.74
C LEU A 291 -17.19 27.51 -0.54
N ARG A 292 -17.84 26.38 -0.80
CA ARG A 292 -17.97 25.26 0.14
C ARG A 292 -17.16 24.10 -0.42
N VAL A 293 -16.37 23.44 0.42
CA VAL A 293 -15.56 22.29 0.01
C VAL A 293 -15.93 21.10 0.86
N THR A 294 -16.31 20.01 0.20
CA THR A 294 -16.66 18.74 0.85
C THR A 294 -15.61 17.71 0.50
N LEU A 295 -15.09 17.05 1.52
CA LEU A 295 -14.12 15.96 1.41
C LEU A 295 -14.82 14.68 1.83
N ARG A 296 -14.77 13.65 0.99
CA ARG A 296 -15.28 12.32 1.31
C ARG A 296 -14.23 11.27 0.99
N LEU A 297 -13.87 10.44 1.96
CA LEU A 297 -13.08 9.24 1.69
C LEU A 297 -13.92 8.29 0.82
N VAL A 298 -13.36 7.89 -0.31
CA VAL A 298 -14.02 6.98 -1.27
C VAL A 298 -13.42 5.59 -1.16
N ALA A 299 -12.09 5.51 -1.05
CA ALA A 299 -11.38 4.25 -1.01
C ALA A 299 -10.16 4.32 -0.11
N ALA A 300 -9.77 3.18 0.43
CA ALA A 300 -8.49 2.97 1.09
C ALA A 300 -7.86 1.66 0.61
N ALA A 301 -6.54 1.60 0.47
CA ALA A 301 -5.85 0.36 0.15
C ALA A 301 -4.65 0.16 1.08
N LEU A 302 -4.56 -1.02 1.70
CA LEU A 302 -3.37 -1.46 2.41
C LEU A 302 -2.45 -2.16 1.42
N ILE A 303 -1.31 -1.55 1.14
CA ILE A 303 -0.34 -2.02 0.15
C ILE A 303 0.86 -2.62 0.89
N ALA A 304 1.01 -3.94 0.82
CA ALA A 304 2.19 -4.63 1.29
C ALA A 304 3.25 -4.60 0.18
N ARG A 305 4.35 -3.89 0.44
CA ARG A 305 5.46 -3.76 -0.50
C ARG A 305 6.76 -4.32 0.08
N PRO A 306 7.49 -5.14 -0.68
CA PRO A 306 8.82 -5.58 -0.30
C PRO A 306 9.81 -4.41 -0.35
N MET A 307 10.49 -4.17 0.77
CA MET A 307 11.52 -3.16 0.96
C MET A 307 12.82 -3.83 1.34
N MET A 308 13.94 -3.32 0.84
CA MET A 308 15.26 -3.75 1.32
C MET A 308 15.66 -2.84 2.47
N THR A 309 15.67 -3.40 3.68
CA THR A 309 16.08 -2.68 4.89
C THR A 309 17.50 -3.02 5.26
N THR A 310 18.30 -2.01 5.56
CA THR A 310 19.67 -2.14 6.03
C THR A 310 19.86 -1.22 7.23
N GLN A 311 20.59 -1.68 8.24
CA GLN A 311 20.96 -0.82 9.37
C GLN A 311 22.34 -0.24 9.15
N VAL A 312 22.45 1.08 9.22
CA VAL A 312 23.73 1.79 9.22
C VAL A 312 23.93 2.49 10.54
N TYR A 313 25.17 2.78 10.90
CA TYR A 313 25.45 3.62 12.07
C TYR A 313 25.87 5.01 11.63
N VAL A 314 25.22 6.02 12.19
CA VAL A 314 25.64 7.42 12.08
C VAL A 314 26.34 7.78 13.38
N GLU A 315 27.58 8.24 13.30
CA GLU A 315 28.36 8.57 14.48
C GLU A 315 29.11 9.90 14.33
N ASN A 316 29.22 10.62 15.43
CA ASN A 316 30.07 11.79 15.56
C ASN A 316 30.93 11.64 16.83
N ARG A 317 31.64 12.70 17.22
CA ARG A 317 32.49 12.68 18.42
C ARG A 317 31.74 12.38 19.72
N PHE A 318 30.43 12.63 19.79
CA PHE A 318 29.64 12.61 21.03
C PHE A 318 28.61 11.49 21.09
N ALA A 319 28.12 11.01 19.95
CA ALA A 319 27.04 10.03 19.88
C ALA A 319 27.20 9.07 18.69
N LYS A 320 26.60 7.89 18.84
CA LYS A 320 26.45 6.88 17.79
C LYS A 320 25.01 6.38 17.82
N VAL A 321 24.35 6.37 16.66
CA VAL A 321 22.95 5.94 16.52
C VAL A 321 22.82 4.98 15.34
N ALA A 322 22.00 3.94 15.52
CA ALA A 322 21.58 3.06 14.42
C ALA A 322 20.48 3.77 13.63
N LEU A 323 20.65 3.83 12.31
CA LEU A 323 19.70 4.42 11.38
C LEU A 323 19.19 3.32 10.45
N PRO A 324 17.91 2.90 10.58
CA PRO A 324 17.32 2.00 9.61
C PRO A 324 17.12 2.74 8.30
N ILE A 325 17.54 2.13 7.21
CA ILE A 325 17.37 2.66 5.86
C ILE A 325 16.62 1.63 5.05
N ALA A 326 15.57 2.09 4.39
CA ALA A 326 14.77 1.26 3.52
C ALA A 326 14.95 1.73 2.07
N TRP A 327 15.25 0.81 1.17
CA TRP A 327 15.20 1.02 -0.27
C TRP A 327 13.91 0.45 -0.81
N ASP A 328 13.21 1.26 -1.60
CA ASP A 328 12.02 0.85 -2.34
C ASP A 328 12.45 0.36 -3.73
N PRO A 329 12.47 -0.96 -3.99
CA PRO A 329 12.84 -1.52 -5.28
C PRO A 329 11.85 -1.19 -6.39
N VAL A 330 10.59 -0.86 -6.06
CA VAL A 330 9.55 -0.51 -7.03
C VAL A 330 9.71 0.94 -7.47
N ALA A 331 9.81 1.85 -6.49
CA ALA A 331 10.05 3.27 -6.76
C ALA A 331 11.49 3.53 -7.23
N LYS A 332 12.40 2.56 -7.06
CA LYS A 332 13.85 2.70 -7.26
C LYS A 332 14.38 3.90 -6.49
N ASP A 333 13.89 4.05 -5.26
CA ASP A 333 14.13 5.21 -4.44
C ASP A 333 14.53 4.83 -3.02
N LEU A 334 15.33 5.70 -2.41
CA LEU A 334 15.77 5.55 -1.03
C LEU A 334 14.74 6.22 -0.13
N SER A 335 14.16 5.48 0.81
CA SER A 335 13.38 6.09 1.88
C SER A 335 14.32 6.96 2.71
N LEU A 336 14.23 8.28 2.55
CA LEU A 336 15.05 9.22 3.29
C LEU A 336 14.86 9.00 4.81
N PRO A 337 15.79 9.41 5.67
CA PRO A 337 15.59 9.40 7.13
C PRO A 337 14.80 10.63 7.61
N VAL A 338 13.99 10.49 8.68
CA VAL A 338 13.15 11.60 9.21
C VAL A 338 13.92 12.39 10.25
N CYS A 339 13.63 13.69 10.34
CA CYS A 339 13.93 14.45 11.55
C CYS A 339 13.10 13.89 12.71
N GLN A 340 13.74 13.53 13.82
CA GLN A 340 13.05 13.04 15.03
C GLN A 340 12.33 14.15 15.82
N VAL A 341 12.44 15.42 15.41
CA VAL A 341 11.74 16.56 16.00
C VAL A 341 10.52 16.97 15.16
N CYS A 342 10.70 17.43 13.92
CA CYS A 342 9.56 17.83 13.07
C CYS A 342 8.91 16.69 12.27
N GLY A 343 9.53 15.50 12.21
CA GLY A 343 9.02 14.36 11.43
C GLY A 343 9.14 14.53 9.91
N GLN A 344 9.76 15.62 9.42
CA GLN A 344 9.95 15.82 7.99
C GLN A 344 11.08 14.95 7.44
N ALA A 345 10.89 14.44 6.22
CA ALA A 345 11.92 13.74 5.48
C ALA A 345 12.97 14.73 4.99
N THR A 346 14.25 14.41 5.17
CA THR A 346 15.33 15.26 4.69
C THR A 346 16.51 14.43 4.21
N ASP A 347 17.20 14.96 3.22
CA ASP A 347 18.45 14.47 2.69
C ASP A 347 19.65 15.01 3.50
N ARG A 348 19.43 15.91 4.47
CA ARG A 348 20.48 16.50 5.31
C ARG A 348 20.12 16.33 6.77
N LEU A 349 20.87 15.51 7.49
CA LEU A 349 20.66 15.27 8.91
C LEU A 349 21.86 15.63 9.75
N HIS A 350 21.58 16.23 10.90
CA HIS A 350 22.54 16.48 11.96
C HIS A 350 22.34 15.46 13.07
N LEU A 351 23.44 14.88 13.56
CA LEU A 351 23.43 14.02 14.74
C LEU A 351 23.64 14.86 16.00
N CYS A 352 22.59 15.06 16.78
CA CYS A 352 22.65 15.73 18.07
C CYS A 352 23.61 15.00 19.04
N ALA A 353 24.25 15.75 19.95
CA ALA A 353 25.12 15.19 20.99
C ALA A 353 24.44 14.13 21.89
N SER A 354 23.11 14.07 21.92
CA SER A 354 22.33 13.04 22.65
C SER A 354 21.90 11.86 21.77
N GLY A 355 22.33 11.79 20.51
CA GLY A 355 22.03 10.67 19.59
C GLY A 355 20.78 10.85 18.72
N HIS A 356 20.10 12.00 18.75
CA HIS A 356 18.96 12.25 17.88
C HIS A 356 19.38 12.72 16.48
N LEU A 357 18.68 12.27 15.45
CA LEU A 357 18.86 12.72 14.06
C LEU A 357 17.83 13.81 13.72
N VAL A 358 18.30 14.99 13.33
CA VAL A 358 17.43 16.15 13.05
C VAL A 358 17.77 16.88 11.76
N CYS A 359 16.75 17.51 11.15
CA CYS A 359 16.96 18.38 9.99
C CYS A 359 17.71 19.66 10.39
N PRO A 360 18.23 20.44 9.42
CA PRO A 360 18.98 21.67 9.70
C PRO A 360 18.16 22.72 10.48
N ASP A 361 16.84 22.77 10.27
CA ASP A 361 15.97 23.75 10.94
C ASP A 361 15.75 23.44 12.43
N ASP A 362 15.86 22.17 12.81
CA ASP A 362 15.73 21.68 14.18
C ASP A 362 17.09 21.49 14.88
N ALA A 363 18.19 21.61 14.13
CA ALA A 363 19.55 21.61 14.65
C ALA A 363 19.91 22.99 15.20
N LEU A 364 20.30 23.03 16.47
CA LEU A 364 20.76 24.23 17.18
C LEU A 364 22.22 24.03 17.60
N HIS A 365 23.01 25.09 17.62
CA HIS A 365 24.39 25.05 18.11
C HIS A 365 24.49 25.75 19.44
N CYS A 366 25.04 25.10 20.46
CA CYS A 366 25.29 25.74 21.74
C CYS A 366 26.28 26.91 21.56
N SER A 367 25.90 28.13 21.96
CA SER A 367 26.75 29.31 21.76
C SER A 367 28.11 29.24 22.50
N ALA A 368 28.19 28.50 23.60
CA ALA A 368 29.41 28.38 24.40
C ALA A 368 30.39 27.29 23.90
N CYS A 369 29.89 26.15 23.41
CA CYS A 369 30.74 24.99 23.06
C CYS A 369 30.55 24.45 21.65
N THR A 370 29.74 25.14 20.84
CA THR A 370 29.40 24.82 19.46
C THR A 370 28.84 23.42 19.20
N ARG A 371 28.51 22.67 20.26
CA ARG A 371 27.86 21.35 20.14
C ARG A 371 26.48 21.48 19.51
N GLU A 372 26.18 20.55 18.60
CA GLU A 372 24.87 20.44 17.97
C GLU A 372 23.85 19.72 18.85
N LEU A 373 22.70 20.35 19.01
CA LEU A 373 21.60 19.92 19.86
C LEU A 373 20.31 20.03 19.07
N CYS A 374 19.37 19.12 19.31
CA CYS A 374 18.03 19.29 18.79
C CYS A 374 17.13 20.02 19.80
N ARG A 375 16.05 20.64 19.31
CA ARG A 375 15.05 21.32 20.16
C ARG A 375 14.44 20.43 21.25
N SER A 376 14.39 19.11 21.05
CA SER A 376 13.86 18.16 22.04
C SER A 376 14.83 17.78 23.16
N CYS A 377 16.14 18.05 23.03
CA CYS A 377 17.15 17.70 24.04
C CYS A 377 17.24 18.69 25.21
N GLY A 378 16.18 19.47 25.47
CA GLY A 378 16.16 20.44 26.57
C GLY A 378 17.16 21.58 26.37
N VAL A 379 17.24 22.12 25.14
CA VAL A 379 18.03 23.31 24.85
C VAL A 379 17.38 24.50 25.53
N ALA A 380 18.02 25.02 26.56
CA ALA A 380 17.61 26.27 27.17
C ALA A 380 18.08 27.45 26.32
N THR A 381 17.34 28.55 26.34
CA THR A 381 17.78 29.81 25.75
C THR A 381 18.20 30.77 26.85
N CYS A 382 19.31 31.47 26.65
CA CYS A 382 19.71 32.54 27.55
C CYS A 382 18.61 33.60 27.57
N VAL A 383 18.12 33.99 28.76
CA VAL A 383 17.06 35.02 28.87
C VAL A 383 17.49 36.39 28.33
N VAL A 384 18.80 36.64 28.19
CA VAL A 384 19.37 37.92 27.76
C VAL A 384 19.57 38.00 26.26
N CYS A 385 20.33 37.07 25.71
CA CYS A 385 20.73 37.09 24.31
C CYS A 385 19.94 36.10 23.44
N HIS A 386 19.04 35.32 24.06
CA HIS A 386 18.20 34.29 23.42
C HIS A 386 18.97 33.20 22.68
N GLN A 387 20.29 33.11 22.89
CA GLN A 387 21.12 32.08 22.29
C GLN A 387 20.89 30.73 22.96
N PRO A 388 20.88 29.62 22.19
CA PRO A 388 20.70 28.27 22.70
C PRO A 388 21.93 27.79 23.49
N LEU A 389 21.67 27.12 24.62
CA LEU A 389 22.67 26.58 25.55
C LEU A 389 22.42 25.10 25.81
N CYS A 390 23.49 24.33 25.90
CA CYS A 390 23.41 22.93 26.31
C CYS A 390 23.29 22.83 27.83
N SER A 391 22.85 21.67 28.33
CA SER A 391 22.71 21.40 29.76
C SER A 391 23.99 21.59 30.59
N ARG A 392 25.18 21.60 29.96
CA ARG A 392 26.46 21.88 30.62
C ARG A 392 26.83 23.36 30.68
N HIS A 393 26.30 24.19 29.78
CA HIS A 393 26.63 25.63 29.70
C HIS A 393 25.46 26.53 30.09
N GLN A 394 24.29 25.95 30.40
CA GLN A 394 23.24 26.67 31.09
C GLN A 394 23.70 26.97 32.51
N MET A 395 23.69 28.25 32.87
CA MET A 395 23.86 28.69 34.25
C MET A 395 22.52 29.17 34.76
N VAL A 396 22.18 28.82 36.00
CA VAL A 396 20.98 29.34 36.65
C VAL A 396 21.39 30.59 37.43
N CYS A 397 20.79 31.74 37.11
CA CYS A 397 21.04 32.97 37.84
C CYS A 397 20.65 32.75 39.33
N PRO A 398 21.58 32.92 40.29
CA PRO A 398 21.31 32.63 41.70
C PRO A 398 20.22 33.54 42.29
N THR A 399 19.96 34.70 41.67
CA THR A 399 19.01 35.69 42.17
C THR A 399 17.58 35.49 41.67
N CYS A 400 17.39 35.07 40.40
CA CYS A 400 16.05 34.95 39.80
C CYS A 400 15.69 33.54 39.32
N GLY A 401 16.63 32.59 39.32
CA GLY A 401 16.41 31.22 38.87
C GLY A 401 16.28 31.05 37.35
N GLN A 402 16.43 32.12 36.56
CA GLN A 402 16.39 32.05 35.09
C GLN A 402 17.69 31.54 34.50
N ILE A 403 17.62 30.97 33.30
CA ILE A 403 18.79 30.42 32.60
C ILE A 403 19.54 31.54 31.85
N THR A 404 20.84 31.64 32.10
CA THR A 404 21.77 32.58 31.46
C THR A 404 22.97 31.85 30.87
N CYS A 405 23.62 32.45 29.87
CA CYS A 405 24.95 31.99 29.43
C CYS A 405 26.03 32.48 30.40
N GLN A 406 27.26 31.98 30.25
CA GLN A 406 28.39 32.36 31.09
C GLN A 406 28.68 33.87 31.05
N GLU A 407 28.58 34.50 29.88
CA GLU A 407 28.81 35.95 29.71
C GLU A 407 27.76 36.81 30.44
N HIS A 408 26.57 36.27 30.67
CA HIS A 408 25.45 36.95 31.31
C HIS A 408 25.16 36.45 32.73
N GLN A 409 26.03 35.62 33.31
CA GLN A 409 25.79 35.02 34.63
C GLN A 409 25.64 36.08 35.75
N GLU A 410 26.33 37.21 35.61
CA GLU A 410 26.33 38.30 36.60
C GLU A 410 25.20 39.32 36.38
N GLN A 411 24.47 39.23 35.27
CA GLN A 411 23.36 40.13 34.99
C GLN A 411 22.08 39.51 35.56
N CYS A 412 21.45 40.18 36.53
CA CYS A 412 20.17 39.71 37.05
C CYS A 412 19.01 40.27 36.21
N HIS A 413 18.10 39.38 35.78
CA HIS A 413 16.94 39.72 34.95
C HIS A 413 15.62 39.67 35.71
N LYS A 414 15.68 39.75 37.04
CA LYS A 414 14.44 39.98 37.81
C LYS A 414 13.89 41.32 37.31
N PRO A 415 12.65 41.40 36.81
CA PRO A 415 12.07 42.69 36.45
C PRO A 415 12.20 43.56 37.68
N VAL A 416 13.00 44.63 37.58
CA VAL A 416 13.07 45.63 38.63
C VAL A 416 11.61 46.07 38.80
N PRO A 417 10.98 45.86 39.97
CA PRO A 417 9.62 46.32 40.16
C PRO A 417 9.64 47.81 39.84
N ALA A 418 8.86 48.19 38.83
CA ALA A 418 8.83 49.56 38.37
C ALA A 418 8.61 50.46 39.59
N PRO A 419 9.43 51.50 39.81
CA PRO A 419 9.13 52.47 40.85
C PRO A 419 7.73 52.99 40.54
N VAL A 420 6.83 52.85 41.51
CA VAL A 420 5.45 53.33 41.42
C VAL A 420 5.50 54.85 41.39
N GLU A 421 5.76 55.44 40.22
CA GLU A 421 5.65 56.87 39.99
C GLU A 421 4.18 57.24 39.79
N ALA A 422 3.65 57.97 40.77
CA ALA A 422 2.32 58.55 40.74
C ALA A 422 2.15 59.44 39.50
N ALA A 423 1.08 59.16 38.75
CA ALA A 423 0.69 59.86 37.55
C ALA A 423 0.56 61.39 37.76
N LYS A 424 1.22 62.17 36.91
CA LYS A 424 0.83 63.54 36.57
C LYS A 424 0.36 63.58 35.12
N PRO A 425 -0.77 64.23 34.80
CA PRO A 425 -1.24 64.36 33.42
C PRO A 425 -0.44 65.44 32.69
N LYS A 426 -0.05 65.17 31.45
CA LYS A 426 0.51 66.15 30.50
C LYS A 426 -0.31 66.18 29.20
N PRO A 427 -0.24 67.29 28.44
CA PRO A 427 -1.36 67.83 27.68
C PRO A 427 -1.39 67.42 26.20
N LYS A 428 -2.52 67.76 25.57
CA LYS A 428 -2.92 67.60 24.16
C LYS A 428 -1.78 67.87 23.16
N VAL A 429 -1.60 66.94 22.22
CA VAL A 429 -0.81 67.09 20.99
C VAL A 429 -1.76 67.45 19.84
N GLU A 430 -1.34 68.44 19.04
CA GLU A 430 -2.01 68.95 17.85
C GLU A 430 -1.99 67.94 16.68
N GLU A 431 -3.09 67.92 15.94
CA GLU A 431 -3.34 67.11 14.75
C GLU A 431 -2.64 67.68 13.51
N GLU A 432 -1.73 66.89 12.92
CA GLU A 432 -1.03 67.20 11.67
C GLU A 432 -1.87 66.75 10.46
N LYS A 433 -2.18 67.69 9.56
CA LYS A 433 -3.00 67.47 8.35
C LYS A 433 -2.22 66.78 7.23
N LEU A 434 -2.75 65.66 6.75
CA LEU A 434 -2.34 65.00 5.50
C LEU A 434 -2.91 65.70 4.24
N PRO A 435 -2.19 65.71 3.10
CA PRO A 435 -2.64 66.34 1.86
C PRO A 435 -3.56 65.44 1.01
N ALA A 436 -4.46 66.08 0.26
CA ALA A 436 -5.52 65.46 -0.52
C ALA A 436 -5.04 64.75 -1.81
N PRO A 437 -5.72 63.67 -2.26
CA PRO A 437 -5.41 62.98 -3.51
C PRO A 437 -5.98 63.67 -4.76
N LYS A 438 -5.25 63.55 -5.88
CA LYS A 438 -5.57 64.10 -7.22
C LYS A 438 -6.79 63.41 -7.88
N PRO A 439 -7.52 64.09 -8.79
CA PRO A 439 -8.72 63.54 -9.43
C PRO A 439 -8.39 62.60 -10.60
N ALA A 440 -9.21 61.54 -10.72
CA ALA A 440 -9.17 60.53 -11.78
C ALA A 440 -9.82 61.02 -13.11
N PRO A 441 -9.45 60.43 -14.27
CA PRO A 441 -9.90 60.89 -15.59
C PRO A 441 -11.31 60.44 -15.99
N LYS A 442 -11.91 61.18 -16.93
CA LYS A 442 -13.30 61.06 -17.43
C LYS A 442 -13.58 59.74 -18.18
N PRO A 443 -14.78 59.15 -18.05
CA PRO A 443 -15.17 57.96 -18.81
C PRO A 443 -15.67 58.27 -20.23
N LEU A 444 -15.36 57.36 -21.17
CA LEU A 444 -15.80 57.30 -22.57
C LEU A 444 -17.29 56.89 -22.72
N PRO A 445 -17.94 57.19 -23.87
CA PRO A 445 -19.38 57.05 -24.04
C PRO A 445 -19.87 55.62 -24.31
N LYS A 446 -21.06 55.29 -23.79
CA LYS A 446 -21.79 54.01 -23.98
C LYS A 446 -22.39 53.88 -25.40
N PRO A 447 -22.43 52.68 -26.00
CA PRO A 447 -23.19 52.37 -27.22
C PRO A 447 -24.69 52.11 -26.93
N PRO A 448 -25.57 52.21 -27.96
CA PRO A 448 -27.02 52.18 -27.79
C PRO A 448 -27.61 50.78 -27.61
N ALA A 449 -28.67 50.72 -26.81
CA ALA A 449 -29.42 49.52 -26.46
C ALA A 449 -30.36 49.03 -27.58
N LYS A 450 -30.60 47.72 -27.62
CA LYS A 450 -31.78 47.08 -28.23
C LYS A 450 -32.47 46.14 -27.23
N PRO A 451 -33.80 45.92 -27.34
CA PRO A 451 -34.60 45.24 -26.33
C PRO A 451 -34.94 43.79 -26.72
N SER A 452 -35.13 42.92 -25.72
CA SER A 452 -36.21 41.91 -25.75
C SER A 452 -36.39 41.24 -24.38
N LYS A 453 -37.66 40.99 -24.06
CA LYS A 453 -38.18 40.35 -22.83
C LYS A 453 -37.80 38.87 -22.75
N PRO A 454 -37.79 38.26 -21.54
CA PRO A 454 -38.14 36.85 -21.39
C PRO A 454 -39.43 36.63 -20.57
N ALA A 455 -40.11 35.55 -20.93
CA ALA A 455 -41.33 34.99 -20.31
C ALA A 455 -41.03 34.30 -18.94
N PRO A 456 -42.05 33.88 -18.16
CA PRO A 456 -41.90 33.58 -16.74
C PRO A 456 -41.37 32.16 -16.47
N LYS A 457 -40.58 32.01 -15.39
CA LYS A 457 -40.11 30.72 -14.85
C LYS A 457 -41.02 30.22 -13.71
N PRO A 458 -41.15 28.89 -13.52
CA PRO A 458 -42.01 28.28 -12.51
C PRO A 458 -41.36 28.26 -11.11
N ALA A 459 -42.21 28.04 -10.12
CA ALA A 459 -41.95 28.11 -8.68
C ALA A 459 -40.87 27.13 -8.18
N ALA A 460 -40.03 27.60 -7.27
CA ALA A 460 -39.07 26.79 -6.50
C ALA A 460 -39.63 26.45 -5.10
N PRO A 461 -39.31 25.26 -4.55
CA PRO A 461 -39.80 24.83 -3.25
C PRO A 461 -39.00 25.43 -2.08
N SER A 462 -39.70 25.66 -0.97
CA SER A 462 -39.18 26.17 0.30
C SER A 462 -38.41 25.09 1.09
N TYR A 463 -37.24 25.45 1.65
CA TYR A 463 -36.58 24.70 2.73
C TYR A 463 -36.28 25.63 3.92
N PRO A 464 -36.27 25.09 5.16
CA PRO A 464 -36.27 25.89 6.38
C PRO A 464 -34.88 26.35 6.82
N HIS A 465 -34.90 27.44 7.59
CA HIS A 465 -33.78 28.13 8.21
C HIS A 465 -32.90 27.23 9.09
N LEU A 466 -31.58 27.42 9.03
CA LEU A 466 -30.64 26.99 10.07
C LEU A 466 -29.58 28.07 10.34
N GLU A 467 -29.24 28.17 11.61
CA GLU A 467 -28.65 29.31 12.31
C GLU A 467 -27.18 29.60 11.95
N THR A 468 -26.87 30.89 11.90
CA THR A 468 -25.54 31.50 11.74
C THR A 468 -24.60 31.18 12.92
N PHE A 469 -23.46 30.54 12.65
CA PHE A 469 -22.34 30.44 13.59
C PHE A 469 -21.28 31.50 13.27
N GLN A 470 -21.03 32.41 14.21
CA GLN A 470 -19.94 33.40 14.18
C GLN A 470 -18.65 32.80 14.76
N GLN A 471 -17.52 33.19 14.16
CA GLN A 471 -16.17 32.68 14.45
C GLN A 471 -15.56 33.34 15.71
N THR A 472 -14.94 32.53 16.58
CA THR A 472 -13.98 32.97 17.61
C THR A 472 -12.62 32.31 17.35
N PRO A 473 -11.48 33.01 17.56
CA PRO A 473 -10.15 32.45 17.32
C PRO A 473 -9.60 31.78 18.59
N GLY A 474 -9.23 30.50 18.47
CA GLY A 474 -8.49 29.77 19.50
C GLY A 474 -9.13 28.45 19.91
N TYR A 475 -9.14 27.46 19.01
CA TYR A 475 -9.51 26.09 19.38
C TYR A 475 -8.69 25.09 18.56
N ARG A 476 -8.03 24.14 19.25
CA ARG A 476 -7.50 22.92 18.61
C ARG A 476 -8.68 22.24 17.92
N LYS A 477 -8.65 22.18 16.59
CA LYS A 477 -9.73 21.56 15.81
C LYS A 477 -9.74 20.05 16.08
N SER A 478 -10.76 19.58 16.78
CA SER A 478 -11.21 18.20 16.67
C SER A 478 -11.63 17.92 15.22
N LEU A 479 -11.38 16.70 14.75
CA LEU A 479 -11.89 16.23 13.46
C LEU A 479 -13.42 16.43 13.39
N PRO A 480 -13.99 16.70 12.19
CA PRO A 480 -15.44 16.62 11.99
C PRO A 480 -15.95 15.25 12.45
N MET A 481 -17.01 15.23 13.26
CA MET A 481 -17.54 14.01 13.92
C MET A 481 -17.90 12.90 12.91
N GLU A 482 -18.32 13.27 11.69
CA GLU A 482 -18.63 12.35 10.59
C GLU A 482 -17.39 11.60 10.06
N ILE A 483 -16.22 12.24 10.07
CA ILE A 483 -14.95 11.60 9.69
C ILE A 483 -14.52 10.63 10.80
N SER A 484 -14.69 11.00 12.08
CA SER A 484 -14.34 10.13 13.22
C SER A 484 -15.21 8.86 13.29
N ASN A 485 -16.50 8.94 12.93
CA ASN A 485 -17.39 7.78 12.94
C ASN A 485 -17.11 6.80 11.80
N GLN A 486 -16.80 7.29 10.59
CA GLN A 486 -16.35 6.44 9.48
C GLN A 486 -15.00 5.78 9.78
N ILE A 487 -14.15 6.45 10.56
CA ILE A 487 -12.84 5.96 11.02
C ILE A 487 -12.95 4.86 12.09
N TYR A 488 -13.83 5.03 13.09
CA TYR A 488 -14.04 4.04 14.15
C TYR A 488 -14.56 2.71 13.60
N TRP A 489 -15.44 2.78 12.59
CA TRP A 489 -15.97 1.62 11.91
C TRP A 489 -14.90 0.89 11.07
N PHE A 490 -14.05 1.61 10.33
CA PHE A 490 -12.90 1.03 9.58
C PHE A 490 -11.92 0.27 10.48
N GLN A 491 -11.74 0.71 11.73
CA GLN A 491 -10.93 0.01 12.72
C GLN A 491 -11.56 -1.31 13.17
N GLN A 492 -12.89 -1.36 13.32
CA GLN A 492 -13.63 -2.58 13.66
C GLN A 492 -13.54 -3.63 12.55
N GLU A 493 -13.69 -3.22 11.28
CA GLU A 493 -13.66 -4.12 10.12
C GLU A 493 -12.26 -4.76 9.91
N LEU A 494 -11.19 -3.98 10.07
CA LEU A 494 -9.81 -4.49 9.98
C LEU A 494 -9.40 -5.35 11.18
N GLN A 495 -9.94 -5.07 12.37
CA GLN A 495 -9.75 -5.90 13.56
C GLN A 495 -10.58 -7.20 13.51
N ALA A 496 -11.63 -7.26 12.68
CA ALA A 496 -12.47 -8.45 12.53
C ALA A 496 -11.82 -9.56 11.67
N HIS A 497 -10.72 -9.28 10.94
CA HIS A 497 -10.08 -10.24 10.04
C HIS A 497 -8.54 -10.44 10.21
N PRO A 498 -8.03 -10.79 11.41
CA PRO A 498 -6.73 -11.45 11.53
C PRO A 498 -6.98 -12.96 11.39
N GLN A 499 -6.24 -13.64 10.53
CA GLN A 499 -6.49 -15.03 10.12
C GLN A 499 -6.46 -16.10 11.25
N ASP A 500 -6.36 -15.72 12.53
CA ASP A 500 -6.47 -16.61 13.69
C ASP A 500 -7.88 -16.70 14.30
N TYR A 501 -8.78 -15.74 14.06
CA TYR A 501 -10.09 -15.70 14.74
C TYR A 501 -11.20 -16.55 14.10
N ALA A 502 -11.15 -16.82 12.79
CA ALA A 502 -12.13 -17.69 12.11
C ALA A 502 -12.05 -19.14 12.63
N SER A 503 -10.85 -19.62 12.99
CA SER A 503 -10.63 -20.97 13.53
C SER A 503 -11.17 -21.19 14.96
N LEU A 504 -11.63 -20.14 15.63
CA LEU A 504 -12.23 -20.19 16.97
C LEU A 504 -13.76 -20.32 16.94
N GLN A 505 -14.40 -20.00 15.81
CA GLN A 505 -15.86 -20.17 15.63
C GLN A 505 -16.23 -21.22 14.57
N ASP A 506 -15.27 -21.76 13.83
CA ASP A 506 -15.51 -22.88 12.91
C ASP A 506 -15.89 -24.15 13.69
N PRO A 507 -17.12 -24.67 13.52
CA PRO A 507 -17.59 -25.88 14.21
C PRO A 507 -16.73 -27.12 13.93
N LEU A 508 -16.11 -27.19 12.74
CA LEU A 508 -15.22 -28.29 12.37
C LEU A 508 -13.87 -28.15 13.07
N ALA A 509 -13.28 -26.96 13.09
CA ALA A 509 -12.05 -26.70 13.85
C ALA A 509 -12.24 -26.97 15.35
N GLN A 510 -13.39 -26.59 15.91
CA GLN A 510 -13.75 -26.89 17.29
C GLN A 510 -13.91 -28.41 17.52
N SER A 511 -14.56 -29.11 16.59
CA SER A 511 -14.71 -30.58 16.64
C SER A 511 -13.35 -31.29 16.61
N VAL A 512 -12.39 -30.79 15.81
CA VAL A 512 -11.02 -31.32 15.77
C VAL A 512 -10.32 -31.09 17.11
N ARG A 513 -10.38 -29.89 17.70
CA ARG A 513 -9.75 -29.61 19.02
C ARG A 513 -10.35 -30.44 20.15
N GLN A 514 -11.64 -30.75 20.08
CA GLN A 514 -12.37 -31.53 21.09
C GLN A 514 -12.24 -33.03 20.89
N ALA A 515 -11.68 -33.51 19.79
CA ALA A 515 -11.47 -34.92 19.57
C ALA A 515 -10.40 -35.45 20.53
N THR A 516 -10.84 -36.19 21.56
CA THR A 516 -9.97 -36.79 22.59
C THR A 516 -9.56 -38.23 22.27
N SER A 517 -9.96 -38.76 21.11
CA SER A 517 -9.64 -40.11 20.68
C SER A 517 -9.31 -40.15 19.19
N GLU A 518 -8.52 -41.15 18.83
CA GLU A 518 -8.12 -41.44 17.44
C GLU A 518 -9.35 -41.66 16.54
N GLU A 519 -10.34 -42.42 17.01
CA GLU A 519 -11.55 -42.72 16.24
C GLU A 519 -12.40 -41.47 15.98
N ALA A 520 -12.42 -40.52 16.93
CA ALA A 520 -13.10 -39.24 16.74
C ALA A 520 -12.40 -38.39 15.67
N LEU A 521 -11.06 -38.36 15.65
CA LEU A 521 -10.30 -37.69 14.61
C LEU A 521 -10.51 -38.33 13.23
N TYR A 522 -10.54 -39.66 13.13
CA TYR A 522 -10.75 -40.35 11.86
C TYR A 522 -12.13 -40.08 11.24
N ARG A 523 -13.17 -39.93 12.05
CA ARG A 523 -14.51 -39.54 11.56
C ARG A 523 -14.56 -38.12 10.97
N LEU A 524 -13.65 -37.25 11.39
CA LEU A 524 -13.56 -35.87 10.91
C LEU A 524 -12.72 -35.76 9.64
N LEU A 525 -11.81 -36.71 9.37
CA LEU A 525 -10.85 -36.64 8.26
C LEU A 525 -11.50 -36.44 6.88
N PRO A 526 -12.60 -37.14 6.51
CA PRO A 526 -13.26 -36.94 5.20
C PRO A 526 -13.98 -35.58 5.07
N ARG A 527 -14.08 -34.80 6.15
CA ARG A 527 -14.81 -33.52 6.19
C ARG A 527 -13.90 -32.30 6.17
N LEU A 528 -12.58 -32.48 6.18
CA LEU A 528 -11.61 -31.38 6.22
C LEU A 528 -11.51 -30.73 4.83
N PRO A 529 -11.87 -29.43 4.69
CA PRO A 529 -11.99 -28.79 3.37
C PRO A 529 -10.67 -28.27 2.80
N ASP A 530 -9.63 -28.08 3.64
CA ASP A 530 -8.38 -27.38 3.26
C ASP A 530 -7.17 -27.71 4.15
N GLY A 531 -6.02 -27.08 3.86
CA GLY A 531 -4.75 -27.23 4.58
C GLY A 531 -4.78 -26.82 6.07
N PRO A 532 -5.31 -25.65 6.45
CA PRO A 532 -5.41 -25.24 7.86
C PRO A 532 -6.15 -26.22 8.76
N HIS A 533 -7.23 -26.83 8.26
CA HIS A 533 -7.97 -27.86 9.00
C HIS A 533 -7.19 -29.16 9.14
N ILE A 534 -6.42 -29.54 8.11
CA ILE A 534 -5.53 -30.71 8.15
C ILE A 534 -4.36 -30.47 9.11
N ASP A 535 -3.80 -29.26 9.17
CA ASP A 535 -2.76 -28.89 10.13
C ASP A 535 -3.25 -28.99 11.58
N LEU A 536 -4.44 -28.45 11.86
CA LEU A 536 -5.05 -28.54 13.18
C LEU A 536 -5.34 -29.98 13.58
N TRP A 537 -5.83 -30.78 12.63
CA TRP A 537 -6.09 -32.20 12.82
C TRP A 537 -4.80 -32.99 13.09
N ALA A 538 -3.72 -32.71 12.35
CA ALA A 538 -2.42 -33.33 12.53
C ALA A 538 -1.82 -32.99 13.90
N ARG A 539 -1.96 -31.74 14.37
CA ARG A 539 -1.57 -31.32 15.73
C ARG A 539 -2.32 -32.11 16.79
N GLN A 540 -3.63 -32.26 16.61
CA GLN A 540 -4.44 -32.99 17.58
C GLN A 540 -4.06 -34.48 17.60
N LEU A 541 -3.88 -35.11 16.43
CA LEU A 541 -3.45 -36.51 16.34
C LEU A 541 -2.08 -36.71 16.99
N ALA A 542 -1.13 -35.81 16.76
CA ALA A 542 0.18 -35.86 17.40
C ALA A 542 0.08 -35.76 18.93
N SER A 543 -0.88 -34.98 19.45
CA SER A 543 -1.11 -34.85 20.89
C SER A 543 -1.66 -36.15 21.54
N LEU A 544 -2.30 -37.03 20.76
CA LEU A 544 -2.73 -38.36 21.23
C LEU A 544 -1.57 -39.37 21.34
N GLY A 545 -0.37 -39.01 20.87
CA GLY A 545 0.86 -39.79 21.02
C GLY A 545 1.21 -40.67 19.82
N SER A 546 2.40 -41.27 19.89
CA SER A 546 3.03 -42.01 18.79
C SER A 546 2.26 -43.23 18.31
N GLU A 547 1.54 -43.93 19.20
CA GLU A 547 0.76 -45.11 18.80
C GLU A 547 -0.45 -44.75 17.93
N ALA A 548 -1.09 -43.59 18.16
CA ALA A 548 -2.18 -43.10 17.30
C ALA A 548 -1.68 -42.76 15.89
N ILE A 549 -0.46 -42.21 15.78
CA ILE A 549 0.21 -41.99 14.50
C ILE A 549 0.51 -43.34 13.81
N ARG A 550 1.07 -44.33 14.53
CA ARG A 550 1.34 -45.66 13.95
C ARG A 550 0.09 -46.35 13.44
N ARG A 551 -1.02 -46.21 14.17
CA ARG A 551 -2.29 -46.80 13.79
C ARG A 551 -2.89 -46.13 12.56
N LEU A 552 -2.78 -44.80 12.47
CA LEU A 552 -3.13 -44.06 11.24
C LEU A 552 -2.35 -44.61 10.06
N LEU A 553 -1.02 -44.73 10.19
CA LEU A 553 -0.15 -45.20 9.12
C LEU A 553 -0.49 -46.63 8.67
N ARG A 554 -0.95 -47.50 9.59
CA ARG A 554 -1.43 -48.85 9.25
C ARG A 554 -2.78 -48.83 8.54
N ASP A 555 -3.68 -47.95 8.95
CA ASP A 555 -5.03 -47.83 8.39
C ASP A 555 -5.08 -46.96 7.12
N MET A 556 -4.01 -46.20 6.82
CA MET A 556 -3.87 -45.32 5.66
C MET A 556 -3.99 -46.05 4.32
N ASP A 557 -3.66 -47.34 4.25
CA ASP A 557 -3.87 -48.15 3.05
C ASP A 557 -5.37 -48.33 2.70
N ARG A 558 -6.29 -47.94 3.59
CA ARG A 558 -7.76 -47.95 3.38
C ARG A 558 -8.31 -46.59 2.94
N LEU A 559 -7.52 -45.52 3.00
CA LEU A 559 -7.92 -44.19 2.56
C LEU A 559 -7.58 -44.05 1.07
N GLU A 560 -8.59 -44.20 0.20
CA GLU A 560 -8.40 -44.15 -1.26
C GLU A 560 -8.02 -42.76 -1.80
N ASP A 561 -8.01 -41.71 -0.97
CA ASP A 561 -7.78 -40.33 -1.39
C ASP A 561 -6.33 -39.88 -1.17
N THR A 562 -5.61 -39.71 -2.28
CA THR A 562 -4.16 -39.46 -2.35
C THR A 562 -3.76 -38.05 -1.94
N LEU A 563 -4.66 -37.07 -2.10
CA LEU A 563 -4.40 -35.67 -1.77
C LEU A 563 -4.34 -35.44 -0.25
N SER A 564 -5.23 -36.07 0.51
CA SER A 564 -5.29 -35.95 1.98
C SER A 564 -4.01 -36.50 2.64
N LEU A 565 -3.46 -37.59 2.09
CA LEU A 565 -2.30 -38.30 2.66
C LEU A 565 -1.01 -37.47 2.59
N SER A 566 -0.76 -36.78 1.47
CA SER A 566 0.42 -35.94 1.30
C SER A 566 0.40 -34.75 2.26
N THR A 567 -0.74 -34.07 2.39
CA THR A 567 -0.93 -32.94 3.30
C THR A 567 -0.81 -33.38 4.75
N ILE A 568 -1.43 -34.49 5.14
CA ILE A 568 -1.31 -35.04 6.51
C ILE A 568 0.15 -35.34 6.86
N CYS A 569 0.92 -35.94 5.95
CA CYS A 569 2.32 -36.24 6.19
C CYS A 569 3.15 -34.94 6.32
N ILE A 570 2.93 -33.95 5.46
CA ILE A 570 3.60 -32.64 5.53
C ILE A 570 3.28 -31.96 6.88
N SER A 571 2.01 -31.90 7.26
CA SER A 571 1.59 -31.36 8.55
C SER A 571 2.26 -32.11 9.71
N LEU A 572 2.18 -33.44 9.77
CA LEU A 572 2.83 -34.21 10.86
C LEU A 572 4.35 -34.00 10.92
N SER A 573 4.99 -33.87 9.76
CA SER A 573 6.44 -33.62 9.69
C SER A 573 6.82 -32.25 10.26
N THR A 574 6.04 -31.20 9.97
CA THR A 574 6.38 -29.83 10.42
C THR A 574 6.14 -29.60 11.91
N LEU A 575 5.38 -30.48 12.58
CA LEU A 575 4.80 -30.21 13.90
C LEU A 575 5.57 -30.80 15.09
N ASP A 576 6.25 -31.94 14.97
CA ASP A 576 6.94 -32.55 16.13
C ASP A 576 8.17 -33.39 15.74
N LYS A 577 9.34 -33.05 16.31
CA LYS A 577 10.58 -33.83 16.18
C LYS A 577 10.45 -35.26 16.70
N LYS A 578 9.47 -35.55 17.58
CA LYS A 578 9.18 -36.90 18.08
C LYS A 578 8.29 -37.72 17.15
N ALA A 579 7.58 -37.11 16.20
CA ALA A 579 6.81 -37.83 15.19
C ALA A 579 7.72 -38.47 14.13
N LEU A 580 8.87 -37.85 13.85
CA LEU A 580 9.81 -38.30 12.83
C LEU A 580 10.33 -39.74 13.05
N PRO A 581 10.82 -40.14 14.25
CA PRO A 581 11.20 -41.54 14.49
C PRO A 581 10.04 -42.54 14.34
N VAL A 582 8.80 -42.10 14.57
CA VAL A 582 7.60 -42.93 14.46
C VAL A 582 7.22 -43.14 13.00
N LEU A 583 7.30 -42.07 12.20
CA LEU A 583 7.11 -42.12 10.75
C LEU A 583 8.19 -43.02 10.11
N LEU A 584 9.46 -42.84 10.48
CA LEU A 584 10.57 -43.67 10.00
C LEU A 584 10.42 -45.14 10.40
N ALA A 585 10.08 -45.43 11.65
CA ALA A 585 9.87 -46.82 12.12
C ALA A 585 8.66 -47.52 11.46
N ALA A 586 7.70 -46.75 10.93
CA ALA A 586 6.53 -47.29 10.24
C ALA A 586 6.79 -47.55 8.74
N LEU A 587 7.78 -46.90 8.12
CA LEU A 587 8.12 -47.05 6.68
C LEU A 587 8.26 -48.52 6.21
N PRO A 588 8.85 -49.45 7.00
CA PRO A 588 8.98 -50.85 6.55
C PRO A 588 7.65 -51.61 6.54
N THR A 589 6.64 -51.10 7.24
CA THR A 589 5.35 -51.79 7.49
C THR A 589 4.19 -51.23 6.68
N THR A 590 4.38 -50.11 5.97
CA THR A 590 3.37 -49.48 5.11
C THR A 590 3.43 -50.03 3.69
N SER A 591 2.34 -49.89 2.91
CA SER A 591 2.37 -50.25 1.49
C SER A 591 3.43 -49.44 0.73
N ILE A 592 3.87 -49.97 -0.42
CA ILE A 592 4.84 -49.29 -1.31
C ILE A 592 4.34 -47.87 -1.67
N PHE A 593 3.03 -47.69 -1.83
CA PHE A 593 2.42 -46.39 -2.14
C PHE A 593 2.51 -45.40 -0.97
N THR A 594 2.08 -45.82 0.23
CA THR A 594 2.12 -45.02 1.46
C THR A 594 3.56 -44.68 1.84
N ARG A 595 4.47 -45.65 1.73
CA ARG A 595 5.90 -45.47 1.94
C ARG A 595 6.46 -44.40 1.01
N SER A 596 6.13 -44.47 -0.28
CA SER A 596 6.59 -43.50 -1.26
C SER A 596 6.14 -42.06 -0.96
N LEU A 597 4.88 -41.88 -0.55
CA LEU A 597 4.35 -40.57 -0.13
C LEU A 597 5.06 -40.04 1.12
N MET A 598 5.32 -40.91 2.10
CA MET A 598 6.06 -40.52 3.29
C MET A 598 7.50 -40.14 2.94
N GLU A 599 8.14 -40.84 2.03
CA GLU A 599 9.52 -40.57 1.61
C GLU A 599 9.65 -39.29 0.75
N ILE A 600 8.62 -38.90 -0.02
CA ILE A 600 8.51 -37.55 -0.63
C ILE A 600 8.60 -36.48 0.44
N VAL A 601 7.79 -36.63 1.49
CA VAL A 601 7.65 -35.64 2.56
C VAL A 601 8.91 -35.58 3.43
N LEU A 602 9.47 -36.74 3.77
CA LEU A 602 10.76 -36.84 4.48
C LEU A 602 11.92 -36.32 3.63
N GLY A 603 11.81 -36.47 2.32
CA GLY A 603 12.75 -35.91 1.36
C GLY A 603 12.74 -34.39 1.41
N GLN A 604 11.58 -33.74 1.55
CA GLN A 604 11.48 -32.26 1.67
C GLN A 604 11.96 -31.70 3.02
N TRP A 605 12.34 -32.56 3.98
CA TRP A 605 12.84 -32.14 5.28
C TRP A 605 14.21 -31.44 5.18
N PRO A 606 14.44 -30.31 5.88
CA PRO A 606 15.70 -29.59 5.82
C PRO A 606 16.86 -30.36 6.47
N ALA A 607 17.95 -30.56 5.71
CA ALA A 607 19.20 -31.14 6.21
C ALA A 607 19.75 -30.33 7.39
N GLY A 608 20.15 -31.02 8.47
CA GLY A 608 20.78 -30.42 9.64
C GLY A 608 20.13 -30.75 10.99
N GLN A 609 19.01 -31.49 11.00
CA GLN A 609 18.32 -31.86 12.26
C GLN A 609 18.67 -33.25 12.83
N GLY A 610 19.80 -33.84 12.43
CA GLY A 610 20.47 -34.87 13.23
C GLY A 610 20.02 -36.33 13.06
N VAL A 611 19.45 -36.73 11.91
CA VAL A 611 19.15 -38.15 11.62
C VAL A 611 19.89 -38.62 10.37
N PRO A 612 21.15 -39.09 10.48
CA PRO A 612 21.94 -39.59 9.34
C PRO A 612 21.29 -40.78 8.60
N GLN A 613 20.46 -41.57 9.31
CA GLN A 613 19.83 -42.78 8.80
C GLN A 613 18.82 -42.53 7.68
N VAL A 614 18.27 -41.31 7.56
CA VAL A 614 17.26 -40.99 6.53
C VAL A 614 17.85 -41.12 5.13
N GLY A 615 19.11 -40.70 4.93
CA GLY A 615 19.78 -40.83 3.62
C GLY A 615 19.93 -42.29 3.17
N ASP A 616 20.34 -43.17 4.09
CA ASP A 616 20.51 -44.60 3.81
C ASP A 616 19.17 -45.29 3.54
N GLU A 617 18.10 -44.87 4.23
CA GLU A 617 16.73 -45.36 3.99
C GLU A 617 16.19 -44.91 2.62
N MET A 618 16.42 -43.64 2.22
CA MET A 618 16.07 -43.16 0.88
C MET A 618 16.82 -43.95 -0.21
N TRP A 619 18.09 -44.31 0.03
CA TRP A 619 18.83 -45.15 -0.88
C TRP A 619 18.28 -46.59 -0.95
N ALA A 620 17.97 -47.19 0.20
CA ALA A 620 17.37 -48.52 0.26
C ALA A 620 16.03 -48.55 -0.48
N PHE A 621 15.19 -47.52 -0.34
CA PHE A 621 13.96 -47.38 -1.11
C PHE A 621 14.23 -47.18 -2.60
N TYR A 622 15.18 -46.31 -2.96
CA TYR A 622 15.58 -46.15 -4.35
C TYR A 622 15.97 -47.49 -4.99
N GLU A 623 16.74 -48.34 -4.30
CA GLU A 623 17.09 -49.69 -4.76
C GLU A 623 15.87 -50.62 -4.88
N ILE A 624 14.87 -50.49 -4.01
CA ILE A 624 13.61 -51.24 -4.12
C ILE A 624 12.86 -50.80 -5.38
N VAL A 625 12.66 -49.49 -5.59
CA VAL A 625 11.94 -48.94 -6.75
C VAL A 625 12.69 -49.27 -8.05
N LYS A 626 14.02 -49.13 -8.06
CA LYS A 626 14.92 -49.49 -9.17
C LYS A 626 14.75 -50.92 -9.65
N ASN A 627 14.57 -51.88 -8.74
CA ASN A 627 14.43 -53.29 -9.09
C ASN A 627 12.99 -53.70 -9.47
N TYR A 628 12.01 -52.80 -9.32
CA TYR A 628 10.60 -53.11 -9.53
C TYR A 628 10.17 -52.90 -10.99
N ARG A 629 10.39 -53.93 -11.82
CA ARG A 629 10.42 -53.85 -13.30
C ARG A 629 9.09 -53.69 -14.05
N LYS A 630 7.95 -53.39 -13.41
CA LYS A 630 6.67 -53.20 -14.11
C LYS A 630 5.78 -52.12 -13.47
N GLY A 631 5.69 -50.96 -14.12
CA GLY A 631 4.53 -50.06 -14.00
C GLY A 631 4.53 -49.03 -12.88
N LEU A 632 5.62 -48.85 -12.14
CA LEU A 632 5.69 -47.72 -11.20
C LEU A 632 5.90 -46.40 -11.95
N ASN A 633 5.14 -45.39 -11.53
CA ASN A 633 5.15 -44.04 -12.09
C ASN A 633 6.52 -43.37 -11.85
N ALA A 634 6.99 -42.58 -12.82
CA ALA A 634 8.27 -41.85 -12.76
C ALA A 634 8.39 -40.98 -11.49
N ASP A 635 7.26 -40.57 -10.93
CA ASP A 635 7.11 -39.84 -9.68
C ASP A 635 7.84 -40.54 -8.50
N PHE A 636 7.86 -41.87 -8.43
CA PHE A 636 8.51 -42.60 -7.33
C PHE A 636 10.03 -42.49 -7.38
N HIS A 637 10.61 -42.59 -8.57
CA HIS A 637 12.05 -42.40 -8.76
C HIS A 637 12.47 -40.97 -8.47
N LEU A 638 11.66 -40.01 -8.91
CA LEU A 638 11.90 -38.58 -8.68
C LEU A 638 11.89 -38.25 -7.19
N SER A 639 10.94 -38.81 -6.45
CA SER A 639 10.74 -38.60 -5.02
C SER A 639 11.92 -39.08 -4.18
N ALA A 640 12.37 -40.31 -4.44
CA ALA A 640 13.57 -40.87 -3.80
C ALA A 640 14.80 -40.00 -4.10
N LEU A 641 14.93 -39.55 -5.36
CA LEU A 641 16.02 -38.69 -5.77
C LEU A 641 15.99 -37.33 -5.06
N ILE A 642 14.81 -36.70 -4.88
CA ILE A 642 14.64 -35.47 -4.09
C ILE A 642 15.15 -35.67 -2.67
N GLY A 643 14.74 -36.76 -2.03
CA GLY A 643 15.17 -37.06 -0.67
C GLY A 643 16.68 -37.24 -0.57
N MET A 644 17.26 -38.02 -1.48
CA MET A 644 18.71 -38.21 -1.54
C MET A 644 19.48 -36.90 -1.75
N VAL A 645 18.99 -36.01 -2.60
CA VAL A 645 19.57 -34.66 -2.82
C VAL A 645 19.51 -33.84 -1.55
N ASN A 646 18.35 -33.80 -0.91
CA ASN A 646 18.10 -32.94 0.23
C ASN A 646 18.95 -33.37 1.42
N TRP A 647 19.17 -34.66 1.57
CA TRP A 647 20.03 -35.25 2.60
C TRP A 647 21.50 -35.40 2.20
N GLN A 648 21.90 -34.91 1.03
CA GLN A 648 23.27 -34.99 0.50
C GLN A 648 23.84 -36.42 0.49
N HIS A 649 22.99 -37.41 0.19
CA HIS A 649 23.41 -38.82 0.21
C HIS A 649 24.52 -39.08 -0.82
N PRO A 650 25.62 -39.79 -0.46
CA PRO A 650 26.79 -39.94 -1.33
C PRO A 650 26.52 -40.67 -2.64
N ARG A 651 25.44 -41.46 -2.73
CA ARG A 651 25.05 -42.21 -3.94
C ARG A 651 24.02 -41.50 -4.83
N VAL A 652 23.74 -40.22 -4.60
CA VAL A 652 22.75 -39.47 -5.41
C VAL A 652 23.12 -39.42 -6.89
N GLU A 653 24.42 -39.38 -7.23
CA GLU A 653 24.87 -39.42 -8.62
C GLU A 653 24.57 -40.76 -9.30
N GLU A 654 24.67 -41.87 -8.56
CA GLU A 654 24.35 -43.21 -9.07
C GLU A 654 22.84 -43.36 -9.32
N ALA A 655 22.02 -42.85 -8.39
CA ALA A 655 20.57 -42.84 -8.56
C ALA A 655 20.14 -41.98 -9.77
N LEU A 656 20.77 -40.81 -9.93
CA LEU A 656 20.49 -39.92 -11.05
C LEU A 656 20.87 -40.57 -12.39
N ALA A 657 22.03 -41.24 -12.44
CA ALA A 657 22.48 -41.93 -13.64
C ALA A 657 21.52 -43.03 -14.07
N HIS A 658 21.09 -43.89 -13.14
CA HIS A 658 20.14 -44.96 -13.45
C HIS A 658 18.78 -44.43 -13.91
N VAL A 659 18.26 -43.36 -13.30
CA VAL A 659 16.99 -42.72 -13.72
C VAL A 659 17.07 -42.20 -15.16
N LEU A 660 18.22 -41.65 -15.55
CA LEU A 660 18.40 -41.04 -16.85
C LEU A 660 18.85 -42.03 -17.95
N GLU A 661 19.43 -43.18 -17.58
CA GLU A 661 19.71 -44.28 -18.52
C GLU A 661 18.44 -45.00 -18.99
N GLY A 662 17.35 -44.95 -18.20
CA GLY A 662 16.09 -45.65 -18.46
C GLY A 662 15.22 -45.11 -19.61
N LYS A 663 15.73 -44.22 -20.48
CA LYS A 663 14.94 -43.36 -21.40
C LYS A 663 13.89 -42.55 -20.62
N PRO A 664 14.29 -41.40 -20.04
CA PRO A 664 13.38 -40.61 -19.23
C PRO A 664 12.19 -40.13 -20.07
N ASN A 665 10.97 -40.23 -19.53
CA ASN A 665 9.83 -39.57 -20.16
C ASN A 665 9.91 -38.05 -19.96
N GLN A 666 9.14 -37.32 -20.76
CA GLN A 666 9.13 -35.85 -20.76
C GLN A 666 8.75 -35.27 -19.39
N ASP A 667 7.85 -35.94 -18.66
CA ASP A 667 7.41 -35.52 -17.33
C ASP A 667 8.55 -35.59 -16.30
N MET A 668 9.38 -36.63 -16.36
CA MET A 668 10.53 -36.77 -15.46
C MET A 668 11.64 -35.75 -15.76
N LEU A 669 11.83 -35.39 -17.04
CA LEU A 669 12.76 -34.32 -17.43
C LEU A 669 12.26 -32.94 -16.97
N GLU A 670 10.96 -32.66 -17.09
CA GLU A 670 10.35 -31.43 -16.57
C GLU A 670 10.42 -31.38 -15.05
N ALA A 671 10.24 -32.50 -14.36
CA ALA A 671 10.34 -32.52 -12.91
C ALA A 671 11.79 -32.32 -12.41
N LEU A 672 12.77 -32.95 -13.06
CA LEU A 672 14.21 -32.68 -12.82
C LEU A 672 14.57 -31.21 -13.09
N ARG A 673 13.95 -30.62 -14.11
CA ARG A 673 14.09 -29.20 -14.44
C ARG A 673 13.49 -28.30 -13.35
N LEU A 674 12.25 -28.54 -12.91
CA LEU A 674 11.59 -27.82 -11.81
C LEU A 674 12.40 -27.88 -10.52
N MET A 675 13.05 -29.00 -10.25
CA MET A 675 13.93 -29.13 -9.09
C MET A 675 15.24 -28.37 -9.25
N ALA A 676 15.82 -28.28 -10.45
CA ALA A 676 16.95 -27.40 -10.70
C ALA A 676 16.59 -25.91 -10.47
N PHE A 677 15.31 -25.53 -10.65
CA PHE A 677 14.81 -24.20 -10.30
C PHE A 677 14.69 -23.97 -8.78
N SER A 678 14.60 -25.02 -7.96
CA SER A 678 14.42 -24.94 -6.49
C SER A 678 15.60 -24.34 -5.72
N GLY A 679 16.73 -24.08 -6.39
CA GLY A 679 17.87 -23.39 -5.78
C GLY A 679 18.96 -24.31 -5.21
N LYS A 680 18.80 -25.63 -5.31
CA LYS A 680 19.74 -26.61 -4.73
C LYS A 680 20.94 -26.86 -5.66
N GLU A 681 22.04 -26.17 -5.38
CA GLU A 681 23.28 -26.17 -6.16
C GLU A 681 23.83 -27.59 -6.44
N THR A 682 23.82 -28.48 -5.45
CA THR A 682 24.34 -29.86 -5.58
C THR A 682 23.62 -30.68 -6.65
N LEU A 683 22.28 -30.57 -6.73
CA LEU A 683 21.48 -31.25 -7.74
C LEU A 683 21.67 -30.64 -9.13
N ALA A 684 21.73 -29.31 -9.20
CA ALA A 684 21.98 -28.61 -10.45
C ALA A 684 23.34 -29.03 -11.05
N VAL A 685 24.38 -29.12 -10.22
CA VAL A 685 25.72 -29.57 -10.64
C VAL A 685 25.71 -31.05 -11.03
N ALA A 686 25.05 -31.93 -10.26
CA ALA A 686 24.96 -33.36 -10.59
C ALA A 686 24.22 -33.62 -11.92
N LEU A 687 23.09 -32.94 -12.13
CA LEU A 687 22.31 -33.02 -13.36
C LEU A 687 23.11 -32.50 -14.56
N ALA A 688 23.82 -31.38 -14.40
CA ALA A 688 24.67 -30.86 -15.46
C ALA A 688 25.84 -31.80 -15.80
N ARG A 689 26.54 -32.36 -14.81
CA ARG A 689 27.60 -33.36 -15.05
C ARG A 689 27.09 -34.54 -15.85
N PHE A 690 25.91 -35.06 -15.51
CA PHE A 690 25.32 -36.19 -16.21
C PHE A 690 24.96 -35.81 -17.66
N LEU A 691 24.20 -34.73 -17.84
CA LEU A 691 23.76 -34.27 -19.16
C LEU A 691 24.97 -33.97 -20.09
N LEU A 692 26.10 -33.55 -19.53
CA LEU A 692 27.35 -33.30 -20.24
C LEU A 692 28.17 -34.56 -20.58
N ARG A 693 27.95 -35.69 -19.90
CA ARG A 693 28.64 -36.97 -20.18
C ARG A 693 28.07 -37.70 -21.39
N SER A 694 26.80 -37.49 -21.72
CA SER A 694 26.10 -38.22 -22.80
C SER A 694 25.48 -37.28 -23.84
N PRO A 695 26.25 -36.45 -24.58
CA PRO A 695 25.74 -35.38 -25.45
C PRO A 695 24.86 -35.80 -26.65
N GLY A 696 24.67 -37.10 -26.90
CA GLY A 696 23.89 -37.62 -28.04
C GLY A 696 22.39 -37.65 -27.74
N ASP A 697 21.59 -36.99 -28.59
CA ASP A 697 20.12 -37.04 -28.66
C ASP A 697 19.33 -36.52 -27.45
N TRP A 698 19.80 -35.46 -26.79
CA TRP A 698 18.95 -34.75 -25.83
C TRP A 698 17.78 -34.06 -26.54
N GLU A 699 16.56 -34.33 -26.09
CA GLU A 699 15.37 -33.55 -26.42
C GLU A 699 15.51 -32.09 -25.94
N THR A 700 14.78 -31.20 -26.60
CA THR A 700 14.75 -29.75 -26.36
C THR A 700 14.63 -29.35 -24.87
N PRO A 701 13.82 -30.01 -24.02
CA PRO A 701 13.70 -29.66 -22.60
C PRO A 701 14.99 -29.86 -21.78
N ALA A 702 15.75 -30.94 -22.04
CA ALA A 702 17.00 -31.22 -21.32
C ALA A 702 18.10 -30.18 -21.65
N ARG A 703 18.11 -29.67 -22.89
CA ARG A 703 19.00 -28.59 -23.32
C ARG A 703 18.64 -27.26 -22.61
N TYR A 704 17.35 -26.97 -22.44
CA TYR A 704 16.89 -25.79 -21.70
C TYR A 704 17.24 -25.85 -20.20
N ALA A 705 17.07 -27.02 -19.57
CA ALA A 705 17.47 -27.22 -18.18
C ALA A 705 18.97 -26.96 -17.98
N LEU A 706 19.82 -27.48 -18.88
CA LEU A 706 21.26 -27.25 -18.83
C LEU A 706 21.63 -25.76 -18.96
N ALA A 707 21.03 -25.06 -19.93
CA ALA A 707 21.28 -23.64 -20.15
C ALA A 707 20.92 -22.78 -18.93
N TYR A 708 19.80 -23.09 -18.27
CA TYR A 708 19.40 -22.39 -17.05
C TYR A 708 20.32 -22.70 -15.85
N ILE A 709 20.71 -23.96 -15.66
CA ILE A 709 21.66 -24.34 -14.61
C ILE A 709 22.98 -23.58 -14.79
N PHE A 710 23.49 -23.48 -16.02
CA PHE A 710 24.67 -22.68 -16.31
C PHE A 710 24.48 -21.18 -16.04
N TYR A 711 23.33 -20.62 -16.39
CA TYR A 711 23.02 -19.23 -16.11
C TYR A 711 23.05 -18.93 -14.60
N ARG A 712 22.55 -19.85 -13.77
CA ARG A 712 22.44 -19.64 -12.32
C ARG A 712 23.70 -20.02 -11.53
N TYR A 713 24.41 -21.07 -11.96
CA TYR A 713 25.52 -21.68 -11.20
C TYR A 713 26.85 -21.76 -11.97
N GLY A 714 26.96 -21.09 -13.13
CA GLY A 714 28.04 -21.32 -14.10
C GLY A 714 29.47 -21.29 -13.54
N GLN A 715 29.78 -20.39 -12.61
CA GLN A 715 31.13 -20.33 -11.99
C GLN A 715 31.42 -21.52 -11.09
N GLN A 716 30.47 -21.90 -10.23
CA GLN A 716 30.59 -23.06 -9.34
C GLN A 716 30.61 -24.38 -10.13
N MET A 717 29.91 -24.40 -11.25
CA MET A 717 29.86 -25.58 -12.09
C MET A 717 31.14 -25.75 -12.90
N LEU A 718 31.70 -24.66 -13.43
CA LEU A 718 32.99 -24.70 -14.12
C LEU A 718 34.14 -25.12 -13.20
N SER A 719 34.10 -24.76 -11.91
CA SER A 719 35.11 -25.20 -10.94
C SER A 719 34.91 -26.65 -10.48
N ALA A 720 33.69 -27.18 -10.58
CA ALA A 720 33.33 -28.55 -10.21
C ALA A 720 33.46 -29.56 -11.35
N LEU A 721 33.85 -29.11 -12.55
CA LEU A 721 34.07 -29.93 -13.74
C LEU A 721 35.57 -30.26 -13.92
N PRO A 722 35.92 -31.46 -14.40
CA PRO A 722 37.31 -31.85 -14.66
C PRO A 722 38.04 -30.87 -15.59
N ALA A 723 39.26 -30.44 -15.22
CA ALA A 723 40.02 -29.42 -15.95
C ALA A 723 40.61 -29.91 -17.29
N ASP A 724 40.54 -31.21 -17.57
CA ASP A 724 41.11 -31.89 -18.74
C ASP A 724 40.24 -31.81 -20.01
N ARG A 725 39.04 -31.22 -19.92
CA ARG A 725 38.10 -31.07 -21.04
C ARG A 725 37.71 -29.62 -21.26
N ASP A 726 37.63 -29.20 -22.53
CA ASP A 726 37.14 -27.87 -22.91
C ASP A 726 35.61 -27.80 -22.80
N TRP A 727 35.14 -27.74 -21.56
CA TRP A 727 33.72 -27.60 -21.25
C TRP A 727 33.14 -26.34 -21.86
N ARG A 728 33.92 -25.25 -21.92
CA ARG A 728 33.47 -24.00 -22.52
C ARG A 728 33.14 -24.20 -24.00
N GLY A 729 33.99 -24.89 -24.75
CA GLY A 729 33.74 -25.25 -26.14
C GLY A 729 32.51 -26.14 -26.34
N ASP A 730 32.32 -27.15 -25.49
CA ASP A 730 31.15 -28.05 -25.57
C ASP A 730 29.83 -27.34 -25.22
N LEU A 731 29.87 -26.36 -24.33
CA LEU A 731 28.71 -25.55 -23.96
C LEU A 731 28.30 -24.55 -25.04
N MET A 732 29.28 -23.94 -25.70
CA MET A 732 29.03 -23.04 -26.82
C MET A 732 28.33 -23.76 -27.98
N LYS A 733 28.52 -25.07 -28.13
CA LYS A 733 27.81 -25.88 -29.13
C LYS A 733 26.33 -26.11 -28.77
N LEU A 734 25.95 -25.97 -27.50
CA LEU A 734 24.56 -26.07 -27.02
C LEU A 734 23.80 -24.74 -27.08
N ALA A 735 24.50 -23.63 -27.32
CA ALA A 735 23.98 -22.26 -27.37
C ALA A 735 22.99 -21.89 -28.51
N PRO A 736 22.80 -22.63 -29.62
CA PRO A 736 21.87 -22.20 -30.67
C PRO A 736 20.39 -22.07 -30.23
N LEU A 737 20.02 -22.55 -29.04
CA LEU A 737 18.65 -22.49 -28.51
C LEU A 737 18.40 -21.37 -27.48
N SER A 738 19.44 -20.65 -27.03
CA SER A 738 19.32 -19.61 -25.99
C SER A 738 19.16 -18.18 -26.54
N THR A 739 19.19 -17.99 -27.86
CA THR A 739 19.01 -16.66 -28.50
C THR A 739 17.63 -16.05 -28.27
N TYR A 740 16.64 -16.80 -27.79
CA TYR A 740 15.34 -16.25 -27.45
C TYR A 740 15.26 -15.60 -26.06
N TYR A 741 16.23 -15.82 -25.16
CA TYR A 741 16.18 -15.25 -23.81
C TYR A 741 17.60 -15.08 -23.23
N TRP A 742 18.06 -13.81 -23.24
CA TRP A 742 19.17 -13.22 -22.45
C TRP A 742 20.59 -13.15 -23.03
N GLY A 743 21.16 -11.95 -22.90
CA GLY A 743 22.50 -11.55 -23.34
C GLY A 743 23.61 -12.19 -22.51
N TRP A 744 24.38 -13.06 -23.17
CA TRP A 744 25.40 -13.93 -22.59
C TRP A 744 26.84 -13.44 -22.85
N GLN A 745 27.03 -12.12 -22.96
CA GLN A 745 28.31 -11.51 -23.36
C GLN A 745 29.11 -10.82 -22.24
N ARG A 746 28.81 -11.10 -20.96
CA ARG A 746 29.66 -10.66 -19.84
C ARG A 746 30.15 -11.82 -19.00
#